data_AF-A0A958I860-F1
#
_entry.id   AF-A0A958I860-F1
#
_cell.length_a   1.000
_cell.length_b   1.000
_cell.length_c   1.000
_cell.angle_alpha   90.00
_cell.angle_beta   90.00
_cell.angle_gamma   90.00
#
_symmetry.space_group_name_H-M   'P 1'
#
loop_
_entity.id
_entity.type
_entity.pdbx_description
1 polymer ?
#
loop_
_entity_poly.entity_id
_entity_poly.type
_entity_poly.pdbx_seq_one_letter_code
_entity_poly.pdbx_strand_id
1 'polypeptide(L)'
;MGLRRILFILLILLPFSAMAQLGNFVNPGPLSNPHQSLEGLTKCTQCHSASQGLPNEKCLACHTEIKERIDQRKGYHARNLGNCYSCHAEHKGKEFDITGLTRINFNHTDTGWPLTGAHRDLDCPKCHKQKRKGTNRPTYLGNDSTCTNCHENIHGSSKPKFKACQNCHGTKDWSPREALQFNHNKETKFVIDGAHVEVACFDCHKTKKWAPLAHQECSSCHADPHNGSFGAKCSDCHSTKAGWSSGATVSTPKSSKKSTSEKGFDHNKTKFPLQGKHKSVGCKTCHGSKIGKMPNVKFNDCDGCHKHPHKDQFKKIWKPKACGSCHTTLGYKNLNKFKHNRDARYELLGKHTKVACNSCHKNGKYRWLSNTPDCDECHADPHKGKFEPQACASCHDFDGFTKKSFDHNKTRFPLVGKHKAVTCNDCHSKGVYKGLSTACKDCHNDYHDGQLGIECERCHAPIAFNDIEFDHNREARFRLDGKHVENNCNQCHWGGKYKFEKLNCSTCHIDVHNGAHGKECDRCHTTSGFDMKEGFHEFGEYRLEGVHDQLECKVCHSPREPVRPNPTACASCHQDPHMGSLSNSCYECHTQISWNPTTFRHDQTGFDLTGAHRFLDCNNCHFNRIFGGIPSECYFCHFKDFDASLPQHVGAPTTCDSCHFTFGFRPTK
;
A
#
# COMPACT_ATOMS: atom_id res chain seq x y z
N MET A 1 38.89 58.30 -74.15
CA MET A 1 38.63 57.42 -72.99
C MET A 1 37.37 57.91 -72.29
N GLY A 2 36.38 57.02 -72.06
CA GLY A 2 35.38 57.17 -70.99
C GLY A 2 33.96 57.73 -71.29
N LEU A 3 33.04 56.82 -71.65
CA LEU A 3 31.63 56.65 -71.19
C LEU A 3 30.67 57.87 -71.03
N ARG A 4 29.60 58.07 -71.81
CA ARG A 4 28.25 57.40 -71.95
C ARG A 4 27.25 57.48 -70.77
N ARG A 5 26.18 58.26 -71.01
CA ARG A 5 24.72 58.05 -70.77
C ARG A 5 24.13 58.18 -69.34
N ILE A 6 23.04 58.95 -69.21
CA ILE A 6 21.73 58.55 -68.67
C ILE A 6 20.64 59.51 -69.18
N LEU A 7 19.49 58.94 -69.57
CA LEU A 7 18.32 59.52 -70.22
C LEU A 7 17.08 59.00 -69.45
N PHE A 8 16.09 59.86 -69.20
CA PHE A 8 14.65 59.58 -68.89
C PHE A 8 14.27 58.61 -67.74
N ILE A 9 13.38 59.07 -66.85
CA ILE A 9 12.00 58.56 -66.64
C ILE A 9 11.36 59.28 -65.43
N LEU A 10 10.29 60.02 -65.71
CA LEU A 10 9.24 60.46 -64.78
C LEU A 10 8.14 59.38 -64.80
N LEU A 11 7.49 59.14 -63.65
CA LEU A 11 6.52 58.07 -63.31
C LEU A 11 7.12 56.70 -62.93
N ILE A 12 7.22 56.48 -61.61
CA ILE A 12 6.72 55.34 -60.81
C ILE A 12 7.43 55.47 -59.44
N LEU A 13 6.82 56.22 -58.53
CA LEU A 13 7.21 56.25 -57.11
C LEU A 13 5.93 56.12 -56.27
N LEU A 14 5.28 54.96 -56.41
CA LEU A 14 4.55 54.36 -55.30
C LEU A 14 5.57 53.53 -54.51
N PRO A 15 5.69 53.69 -53.18
CA PRO A 15 6.62 52.89 -52.42
C PRO A 15 6.16 51.42 -52.47
N PHE A 16 7.05 50.56 -52.97
CA PHE A 16 6.93 49.09 -53.03
C PHE A 16 6.60 48.45 -51.67
N SER A 17 6.62 49.22 -50.59
CA SER A 17 6.27 48.84 -49.22
C SER A 17 4.79 48.52 -49.01
N ALA A 18 3.88 49.03 -49.86
CA ALA A 18 2.44 48.79 -49.71
C ALA A 18 1.98 47.41 -50.23
N MET A 19 2.76 46.74 -51.11
CA MET A 19 2.37 45.43 -51.66
C MET A 19 2.78 44.25 -50.77
N ALA A 20 3.75 44.42 -49.86
CA ALA A 20 4.20 43.35 -48.97
C ALA A 20 3.21 43.10 -47.81
N GLN A 21 2.45 44.11 -47.37
CA GLN A 21 1.48 43.97 -46.28
C GLN A 21 0.13 43.37 -46.73
N LEU A 22 -0.20 43.42 -48.03
CA LEU A 22 -1.40 42.77 -48.58
C LEU A 22 -1.22 41.25 -48.78
N GLY A 23 0.02 40.74 -48.87
CA GLY A 23 0.30 39.32 -49.10
C GLY A 23 -0.09 38.39 -47.94
N ASN A 24 -0.04 38.88 -46.69
CA ASN A 24 -0.35 38.09 -45.49
C ASN A 24 -1.84 37.96 -45.18
N PHE A 25 -2.72 38.72 -45.84
CA PHE A 25 -4.17 38.52 -45.77
C PHE A 25 -4.68 37.45 -46.75
N VAL A 26 -3.88 37.08 -47.76
CA VAL A 26 -4.33 36.27 -48.91
C VAL A 26 -3.84 34.82 -48.84
N ASN A 27 -2.84 34.49 -48.02
CA ASN A 27 -2.34 33.11 -47.92
C ASN A 27 -1.77 32.77 -46.53
N PRO A 28 -2.60 32.33 -45.57
CA PRO A 28 -2.19 32.01 -44.19
C PRO A 28 -1.30 30.75 -44.04
N GLY A 29 -0.95 30.08 -45.15
CA GLY A 29 -0.17 28.85 -45.18
C GLY A 29 -0.98 27.64 -45.69
N PRO A 30 -0.29 26.57 -46.13
CA PRO A 30 -0.96 25.40 -46.72
C PRO A 30 -1.83 24.67 -45.70
N LEU A 31 -2.96 24.14 -46.18
CA LEU A 31 -3.86 23.32 -45.37
C LEU A 31 -3.24 21.94 -45.12
N SER A 32 -3.67 21.30 -44.05
CA SER A 32 -3.35 19.90 -43.76
C SER A 32 -3.86 18.96 -44.85
N ASN A 33 -3.21 17.79 -44.98
CA ASN A 33 -3.59 16.77 -45.96
C ASN A 33 -5.10 16.41 -45.93
N PRO A 34 -5.77 16.26 -44.76
CA PRO A 34 -7.21 16.03 -44.70
C PRO A 34 -8.09 17.12 -45.30
N HIS A 35 -7.65 18.39 -45.29
CA HIS A 35 -8.40 19.53 -45.81
C HIS A 35 -7.82 20.08 -47.11
N GLN A 36 -6.86 19.39 -47.74
CA GLN A 36 -6.20 19.86 -48.96
C GLN A 36 -7.20 20.15 -50.10
N SER A 37 -8.32 19.42 -50.17
CA SER A 37 -9.38 19.66 -51.16
C SER A 37 -10.06 21.02 -51.03
N LEU A 38 -9.92 21.67 -49.88
CA LEU A 38 -10.43 23.00 -49.55
C LEU A 38 -9.43 24.11 -49.85
N GLU A 39 -8.22 23.80 -50.37
CA GLU A 39 -7.28 24.81 -50.83
C GLU A 39 -7.88 25.61 -52.01
N GLY A 40 -7.60 26.91 -52.05
CA GLY A 40 -7.98 27.84 -53.12
C GLY A 40 -8.51 29.19 -52.61
N LEU A 41 -8.20 30.26 -53.35
CA LEU A 41 -8.50 31.66 -52.98
C LEU A 41 -9.99 31.96 -52.77
N THR A 42 -10.89 31.15 -53.33
CA THR A 42 -12.34 31.34 -53.22
C THR A 42 -13.00 30.48 -52.14
N LYS A 43 -12.25 29.54 -51.52
CA LYS A 43 -12.80 28.57 -50.57
C LYS A 43 -12.61 28.95 -49.10
N CYS A 44 -11.94 30.07 -48.82
CA CYS A 44 -11.71 30.56 -47.45
C CYS A 44 -13.03 30.71 -46.66
N THR A 45 -14.10 31.13 -47.33
CA THR A 45 -15.43 31.32 -46.74
C THR A 45 -16.15 30.01 -46.39
N GLN A 46 -15.64 28.85 -46.81
CA GLN A 46 -16.19 27.56 -46.38
C GLN A 46 -15.87 27.28 -44.90
N CYS A 47 -14.80 27.86 -44.37
CA CYS A 47 -14.43 27.78 -42.96
C CYS A 47 -14.64 29.12 -42.23
N HIS A 48 -14.39 30.26 -42.89
CA HIS A 48 -14.46 31.58 -42.28
C HIS A 48 -15.78 32.32 -42.55
N SER A 49 -16.23 33.10 -41.58
CA SER A 49 -17.32 34.08 -41.69
C SER A 49 -16.76 35.49 -41.54
N ALA A 50 -17.22 36.43 -42.37
CA ALA A 50 -16.73 37.81 -42.39
C ALA A 50 -16.92 38.56 -41.06
N SER A 51 -17.92 38.18 -40.26
CA SER A 51 -18.27 38.83 -38.99
C SER A 51 -17.90 38.02 -37.73
N GLN A 52 -17.61 36.73 -37.87
CA GLN A 52 -17.46 35.80 -36.74
C GLN A 52 -16.14 35.00 -36.75
N GLY A 53 -15.22 35.31 -37.68
CA GLY A 53 -13.97 34.56 -37.78
C GLY A 53 -14.22 33.12 -38.21
N LEU A 54 -13.99 32.13 -37.33
CA LEU A 54 -14.16 30.71 -37.65
C LEU A 54 -15.23 30.05 -36.74
N PRO A 55 -16.52 30.05 -37.16
CA PRO A 55 -17.61 29.50 -36.37
C PRO A 55 -17.60 27.95 -36.35
N ASN A 56 -17.91 27.36 -35.20
CA ASN A 56 -17.95 25.89 -35.01
C ASN A 56 -18.95 25.20 -35.94
N GLU A 57 -20.05 25.88 -36.28
CA GLU A 57 -21.10 25.36 -37.15
C GLU A 57 -20.55 25.00 -38.54
N LYS A 58 -19.57 25.76 -39.04
CA LYS A 58 -18.92 25.47 -40.33
C LYS A 58 -18.09 24.19 -40.26
N CYS A 59 -17.38 23.96 -39.16
CA CYS A 59 -16.66 22.69 -38.93
C CYS A 59 -17.64 21.52 -38.83
N LEU A 60 -18.71 21.66 -38.04
CA LEU A 60 -19.69 20.61 -37.78
C LEU A 60 -20.57 20.28 -38.99
N ALA A 61 -20.70 21.20 -39.96
CA ALA A 61 -21.40 20.95 -41.22
C ALA A 61 -20.73 19.84 -42.06
N CYS A 62 -19.40 19.75 -42.03
CA CYS A 62 -18.65 18.68 -42.69
C CYS A 62 -18.33 17.51 -41.73
N HIS A 63 -18.10 17.79 -40.45
CA HIS A 63 -17.82 16.79 -39.42
C HIS A 63 -19.09 16.29 -38.72
N THR A 64 -20.02 15.77 -39.52
CA THR A 64 -21.36 15.34 -39.06
C THR A 64 -21.31 14.24 -38.00
N GLU A 65 -20.34 13.31 -38.07
CA GLU A 65 -20.14 12.27 -37.05
C GLU A 65 -19.80 12.85 -35.66
N ILE A 66 -19.06 13.96 -35.62
CA ILE A 66 -18.74 14.65 -34.37
C ILE A 66 -19.96 15.41 -33.87
N LYS A 67 -20.67 16.08 -34.78
CA LYS A 67 -21.92 16.79 -34.48
C LYS A 67 -22.94 15.85 -33.83
N GLU A 68 -23.18 14.69 -34.44
CA GLU A 68 -24.14 13.69 -33.92
C GLU A 68 -23.77 13.24 -32.50
N ARG A 69 -22.48 13.03 -32.21
CA ARG A 69 -22.03 12.62 -30.89
C ARG A 69 -22.16 13.74 -29.85
N ILE A 70 -21.90 14.99 -30.23
CA ILE A 70 -22.14 16.17 -29.39
C ILE A 70 -23.65 16.26 -29.06
N ASP A 71 -24.51 16.16 -30.08
CA ASP A 71 -25.96 16.22 -29.92
C ASP A 71 -26.48 15.10 -29.00
N GLN A 72 -25.91 13.89 -29.10
CA GLN A 72 -26.23 12.74 -28.24
C GLN A 72 -25.56 12.79 -26.85
N ARG A 73 -24.77 13.82 -26.55
CA ARG A 73 -23.95 13.96 -25.34
C ARG A 73 -22.98 12.79 -25.08
N LYS A 74 -22.38 12.24 -26.14
CA LYS A 74 -21.51 11.05 -26.08
C LYS A 74 -20.04 11.34 -26.39
N GLY A 75 -19.15 10.91 -25.51
CA GLY A 75 -17.70 10.95 -25.70
C GLY A 75 -17.07 12.31 -25.40
N TYR A 76 -15.81 12.48 -25.82
CA TYR A 76 -14.96 13.61 -25.42
C TYR A 76 -15.51 14.98 -25.83
N HIS A 77 -15.85 15.18 -27.11
CA HIS A 77 -16.30 16.48 -27.62
C HIS A 77 -17.63 16.95 -27.01
N ALA A 78 -18.47 16.04 -26.52
CA ALA A 78 -19.70 16.40 -25.82
C ALA A 78 -19.44 16.94 -24.40
N ARG A 79 -18.30 16.58 -23.80
CA ARG A 79 -17.94 16.93 -22.42
C ARG A 79 -16.97 18.11 -22.35
N ASN A 80 -16.20 18.34 -23.42
CA ASN A 80 -15.24 19.42 -23.56
C ASN A 80 -15.63 20.33 -24.74
N LEU A 81 -16.70 21.10 -24.55
CA LEU A 81 -17.20 22.02 -25.57
C LEU A 81 -16.37 23.32 -25.57
N GLY A 82 -15.83 23.67 -26.74
CA GLY A 82 -15.05 24.89 -26.98
C GLY A 82 -15.01 25.22 -28.47
N ASN A 83 -14.26 26.26 -28.84
CA ASN A 83 -14.06 26.60 -30.25
C ASN A 83 -13.19 25.53 -30.93
N CYS A 84 -13.65 24.95 -32.04
CA CYS A 84 -12.96 23.83 -32.70
C CYS A 84 -11.51 24.17 -33.03
N TYR A 85 -11.26 25.40 -33.49
CA TYR A 85 -9.93 25.86 -33.91
C TYR A 85 -8.91 26.00 -32.78
N SER A 86 -9.34 26.12 -31.51
CA SER A 86 -8.40 26.23 -30.39
C SER A 86 -7.67 24.92 -30.12
N CYS A 87 -8.31 23.79 -30.45
CA CYS A 87 -7.71 22.46 -30.34
C CYS A 87 -7.29 21.90 -31.70
N HIS A 88 -7.97 22.30 -32.78
CA HIS A 88 -7.72 21.84 -34.15
C HIS A 88 -7.20 23.00 -35.01
N ALA A 89 -5.94 23.36 -34.79
CA ALA A 89 -5.27 24.39 -35.58
C ALA A 89 -5.04 23.91 -37.02
N GLU A 90 -5.27 24.79 -37.98
CA GLU A 90 -5.08 24.56 -39.41
C GLU A 90 -4.10 25.61 -39.98
N HIS A 91 -3.72 25.51 -41.25
CA HIS A 91 -2.71 26.33 -41.94
C HIS A 91 -1.27 26.11 -41.43
N LYS A 92 -1.02 25.02 -40.73
CA LYS A 92 0.30 24.63 -40.23
C LYS A 92 1.07 23.73 -41.21
N GLY A 93 0.51 23.50 -42.39
CA GLY A 93 1.10 22.73 -43.47
C GLY A 93 0.54 21.30 -43.61
N LYS A 94 0.82 20.72 -44.78
CA LYS A 94 0.23 19.46 -45.25
C LYS A 94 0.41 18.29 -44.29
N GLU A 95 1.59 18.18 -43.69
CA GLU A 95 1.94 17.09 -42.77
C GLU A 95 1.52 17.36 -41.31
N PHE A 96 0.92 18.52 -41.00
CA PHE A 96 0.52 18.83 -39.64
C PHE A 96 -0.64 17.93 -39.19
N ASP A 97 -0.47 17.29 -38.04
CA ASP A 97 -1.53 16.51 -37.41
C ASP A 97 -2.46 17.41 -36.60
N ILE A 98 -3.55 17.82 -37.23
CA ILE A 98 -4.63 18.63 -36.63
C ILE A 98 -5.26 17.96 -35.42
N THR A 99 -5.22 16.63 -35.34
CA THR A 99 -5.82 15.94 -34.18
C THR A 99 -4.94 16.07 -32.95
N GLY A 100 -3.61 16.07 -33.12
CA GLY A 100 -2.64 16.31 -32.05
C GLY A 100 -2.76 15.37 -30.85
N LEU A 101 -3.51 14.27 -30.94
CA LEU A 101 -3.83 13.42 -29.79
C LEU A 101 -2.65 12.51 -29.44
N THR A 102 -2.13 12.69 -28.24
CA THR A 102 -1.07 11.88 -27.64
C THR A 102 -1.51 11.40 -26.26
N ARG A 103 -0.78 10.43 -25.69
CA ARG A 103 -0.99 10.02 -24.28
C ARG A 103 -0.76 11.14 -23.26
N ILE A 104 -0.07 12.21 -23.65
CA ILE A 104 0.31 13.31 -22.75
C ILE A 104 -0.82 14.36 -22.65
N ASN A 105 -1.55 14.59 -23.74
CA ASN A 105 -2.56 15.64 -23.83
C ASN A 105 -4.01 15.09 -23.95
N PHE A 106 -4.22 13.80 -23.69
CA PHE A 106 -5.55 13.19 -23.72
C PHE A 106 -5.79 12.26 -22.53
N ASN A 107 -6.83 12.54 -21.73
CA ASN A 107 -7.22 11.74 -20.58
C ASN A 107 -8.56 11.00 -20.84
N HIS A 108 -8.57 9.68 -20.61
CA HIS A 108 -9.77 8.88 -20.84
C HIS A 108 -10.91 9.15 -19.84
N THR A 109 -10.61 9.75 -18.68
CA THR A 109 -11.65 10.19 -17.72
C THR A 109 -12.64 11.17 -18.35
N ASP A 110 -12.17 11.99 -19.29
CA ASP A 110 -12.97 12.97 -20.03
C ASP A 110 -13.92 12.36 -21.07
N THR A 111 -13.83 11.04 -21.29
CA THR A 111 -14.67 10.32 -22.26
C THR A 111 -15.89 9.66 -21.61
N GLY A 112 -15.93 9.60 -20.28
CA GLY A 112 -16.92 8.84 -19.51
C GLY A 112 -16.57 7.35 -19.33
N TRP A 113 -15.41 6.90 -19.83
CA TRP A 113 -14.90 5.54 -19.63
C TRP A 113 -13.44 5.57 -19.14
N PRO A 114 -13.22 5.75 -17.82
CA PRO A 114 -11.88 5.81 -17.28
C PRO A 114 -11.20 4.44 -17.39
N LEU A 115 -9.96 4.43 -17.91
CA LEU A 115 -9.16 3.20 -17.98
C LEU A 115 -8.64 2.85 -16.58
N THR A 116 -8.84 1.60 -16.15
CA THR A 116 -8.37 1.08 -14.86
C THR A 116 -7.63 -0.24 -15.01
N GLY A 117 -6.75 -0.56 -14.05
CA GLY A 117 -5.93 -1.77 -14.08
C GLY A 117 -5.02 -1.82 -15.32
N ALA A 118 -4.88 -3.00 -15.92
CA ALA A 118 -4.00 -3.23 -17.07
C ALA A 118 -4.37 -2.40 -18.31
N HIS A 119 -5.60 -1.90 -18.40
CA HIS A 119 -6.04 -1.06 -19.51
C HIS A 119 -5.35 0.32 -19.53
N ARG A 120 -4.85 0.82 -18.39
CA ARG A 120 -4.17 2.13 -18.30
C ARG A 120 -2.88 2.18 -19.11
N ASP A 121 -2.21 1.05 -19.26
CA ASP A 121 -0.87 0.98 -19.85
C ASP A 121 -0.89 0.63 -21.35
N LEU A 122 -2.07 0.37 -21.93
CA LEU A 122 -2.25 -0.05 -23.32
C LEU A 122 -2.16 1.10 -24.33
N ASP A 123 -1.42 0.91 -25.42
CA ASP A 123 -1.32 1.90 -26.50
C ASP A 123 -2.67 2.10 -27.17
N CYS A 124 -3.00 3.34 -27.56
CA CYS A 124 -4.31 3.66 -28.14
C CYS A 124 -4.71 2.71 -29.29
N PRO A 125 -3.82 2.32 -30.22
CA PRO A 125 -4.17 1.39 -31.31
C PRO A 125 -4.50 -0.04 -30.85
N LYS A 126 -4.08 -0.46 -29.65
CA LYS A 126 -4.40 -1.80 -29.12
C LYS A 126 -5.89 -1.92 -28.76
N CYS A 127 -6.53 -0.80 -28.41
CA CYS A 127 -7.95 -0.72 -28.11
C CYS A 127 -8.77 -0.18 -29.30
N HIS A 128 -8.25 0.82 -30.00
CA HIS A 128 -8.88 1.46 -31.16
C HIS A 128 -8.48 0.79 -32.47
N LYS A 129 -8.86 -0.48 -32.62
CA LYS A 129 -8.49 -1.32 -33.79
C LYS A 129 -9.23 -0.95 -35.07
N GLN A 130 -10.35 -0.24 -34.95
CA GLN A 130 -11.16 0.17 -36.10
C GLN A 130 -10.45 1.31 -36.86
N LYS A 131 -10.64 1.34 -38.18
CA LYS A 131 -10.12 2.41 -39.05
C LYS A 131 -11.25 3.35 -39.47
N ARG A 132 -10.93 4.63 -39.70
CA ARG A 132 -11.88 5.56 -40.32
C ARG A 132 -12.17 5.11 -41.76
N LYS A 133 -13.44 5.11 -42.15
CA LYS A 133 -13.89 4.67 -43.48
C LYS A 133 -13.14 5.43 -44.58
N GLY A 134 -12.54 4.69 -45.53
CA GLY A 134 -11.79 5.29 -46.64
C GLY A 134 -10.36 5.74 -46.31
N THR A 135 -9.85 5.49 -45.10
CA THR A 135 -8.46 5.81 -44.73
C THR A 135 -7.79 4.67 -43.99
N ASN A 136 -6.45 4.69 -43.92
CA ASN A 136 -5.69 3.77 -43.06
C ASN A 136 -5.51 4.28 -41.62
N ARG A 137 -6.14 5.40 -41.24
CA ARG A 137 -5.98 6.02 -39.91
C ARG A 137 -6.94 5.38 -38.89
N PRO A 138 -6.50 5.14 -37.64
CA PRO A 138 -7.38 4.66 -36.58
C PRO A 138 -8.59 5.59 -36.35
N THR A 139 -9.73 5.02 -36.01
CA THR A 139 -10.86 5.78 -35.47
C THR A 139 -10.90 5.68 -33.95
N TYR A 140 -11.00 6.83 -33.30
CA TYR A 140 -11.20 6.95 -31.86
C TYR A 140 -12.68 7.08 -31.50
N LEU A 141 -13.57 6.91 -32.48
CA LEU A 141 -15.02 6.96 -32.35
C LEU A 141 -15.60 5.55 -32.52
N GLY A 142 -16.71 5.25 -31.84
CA GLY A 142 -17.57 4.11 -32.18
C GLY A 142 -17.44 2.85 -31.34
N ASN A 143 -16.44 2.71 -30.46
CA ASN A 143 -16.41 1.60 -29.52
C ASN A 143 -17.38 1.86 -28.35
N ASP A 144 -18.31 0.94 -28.11
CA ASP A 144 -19.06 0.92 -26.85
C ASP A 144 -18.14 0.52 -25.69
N SER A 145 -18.52 0.91 -24.47
CA SER A 145 -17.76 0.65 -23.25
C SER A 145 -18.06 -0.73 -22.65
N THR A 146 -18.57 -1.68 -23.44
CA THR A 146 -18.86 -3.03 -22.94
C THR A 146 -17.63 -3.92 -23.03
N CYS A 147 -17.37 -4.74 -21.99
CA CYS A 147 -16.22 -5.63 -21.98
C CYS A 147 -16.24 -6.61 -23.18
N THR A 148 -17.42 -7.04 -23.61
CA THR A 148 -17.62 -8.02 -24.69
C THR A 148 -17.30 -7.48 -26.08
N ASN A 149 -17.21 -6.16 -26.25
CA ASN A 149 -16.78 -5.56 -27.51
C ASN A 149 -15.27 -5.72 -27.75
N CYS A 150 -14.49 -5.97 -26.69
CA CYS A 150 -13.04 -6.18 -26.80
C CYS A 150 -12.60 -7.57 -26.33
N HIS A 151 -13.36 -8.23 -25.46
CA HIS A 151 -13.04 -9.53 -24.88
C HIS A 151 -14.06 -10.60 -25.28
N GLU A 152 -13.57 -11.79 -25.58
CA GLU A 152 -14.42 -12.95 -25.83
C GLU A 152 -15.12 -13.42 -24.55
N ASN A 153 -16.38 -13.83 -24.65
CA ASN A 153 -17.12 -14.36 -23.52
C ASN A 153 -16.71 -15.81 -23.22
N ILE A 154 -15.84 -15.99 -22.22
CA ILE A 154 -15.35 -17.30 -21.78
C ILE A 154 -16.40 -18.19 -21.09
N HIS A 155 -17.58 -17.67 -20.74
CA HIS A 155 -18.64 -18.39 -20.01
C HIS A 155 -19.73 -19.00 -20.93
N GLY A 156 -19.66 -18.74 -22.24
CA GLY A 156 -20.60 -19.28 -23.22
C GLY A 156 -22.07 -18.92 -22.95
N SER A 157 -22.98 -19.87 -23.16
CA SER A 157 -24.44 -19.71 -23.00
C SER A 157 -24.97 -20.02 -21.59
N SER A 158 -24.09 -20.10 -20.60
CA SER A 158 -24.43 -20.47 -19.22
C SER A 158 -25.46 -19.52 -18.61
N LYS A 159 -26.47 -20.06 -17.92
CA LYS A 159 -27.46 -19.30 -17.14
C LYS A 159 -27.04 -19.28 -15.66
N PRO A 160 -27.18 -18.15 -14.94
CA PRO A 160 -27.77 -16.88 -15.39
C PRO A 160 -26.88 -16.13 -16.39
N LYS A 161 -27.50 -15.36 -17.31
CA LYS A 161 -26.76 -14.48 -18.21
C LYS A 161 -26.11 -13.38 -17.36
N PHE A 162 -24.82 -13.50 -17.06
CA PHE A 162 -24.08 -12.48 -16.35
C PHE A 162 -23.97 -11.23 -17.22
N LYS A 163 -24.74 -10.18 -16.91
CA LYS A 163 -24.77 -8.93 -17.72
C LYS A 163 -23.65 -7.94 -17.36
N ALA A 164 -22.95 -8.15 -16.25
CA ALA A 164 -21.95 -7.22 -15.70
C ALA A 164 -20.67 -7.99 -15.33
N CYS A 165 -19.76 -8.16 -16.28
CA CYS A 165 -18.49 -8.87 -16.08
C CYS A 165 -17.69 -8.33 -14.89
N GLN A 166 -17.77 -7.03 -14.64
CA GLN A 166 -17.11 -6.33 -13.55
C GLN A 166 -17.55 -6.77 -12.15
N ASN A 167 -18.69 -7.45 -11.99
CA ASN A 167 -19.12 -7.95 -10.68
C ASN A 167 -18.25 -9.14 -10.21
N CYS A 168 -17.66 -9.84 -11.18
CA CYS A 168 -16.85 -11.03 -10.93
C CYS A 168 -15.40 -10.80 -11.30
N HIS A 169 -15.12 -10.12 -12.41
CA HIS A 169 -13.77 -9.94 -12.96
C HIS A 169 -13.17 -8.58 -12.61
N GLY A 170 -11.87 -8.58 -12.26
CA GLY A 170 -11.06 -7.37 -12.09
C GLY A 170 -10.44 -6.89 -13.41
N THR A 171 -10.15 -5.59 -13.52
CA THR A 171 -9.47 -5.01 -14.70
C THR A 171 -7.95 -5.14 -14.66
N LYS A 172 -7.36 -5.71 -13.60
CA LYS A 172 -5.91 -5.91 -13.45
C LYS A 172 -5.45 -7.21 -14.11
N ASP A 173 -6.11 -8.34 -13.87
CA ASP A 173 -5.65 -9.67 -14.28
C ASP A 173 -6.79 -10.67 -14.61
N TRP A 174 -8.01 -10.19 -14.85
CA TRP A 174 -9.22 -11.01 -15.13
C TRP A 174 -9.58 -12.04 -14.04
N SER A 175 -8.86 -12.04 -12.92
CA SER A 175 -9.13 -12.90 -11.78
C SER A 175 -10.48 -12.55 -11.14
N PRO A 176 -11.14 -13.54 -10.50
CA PRO A 176 -12.19 -13.25 -9.54
C PRO A 176 -11.70 -12.18 -8.58
N ARG A 177 -12.45 -11.09 -8.41
CA ARG A 177 -12.09 -10.06 -7.43
C ARG A 177 -11.93 -10.73 -6.06
N GLU A 178 -10.93 -10.33 -5.27
CA GLU A 178 -10.75 -10.83 -3.89
C GLU A 178 -12.04 -10.66 -3.05
N ALA A 179 -12.84 -9.64 -3.37
CA ALA A 179 -14.24 -9.53 -2.96
C ALA A 179 -15.16 -9.79 -4.16
N LEU A 180 -15.46 -11.06 -4.43
CA LEU A 180 -16.61 -11.40 -5.25
C LEU A 180 -17.83 -10.77 -4.59
N GLN A 181 -18.51 -9.85 -5.27
CA GLN A 181 -19.77 -9.30 -4.78
C GLN A 181 -20.91 -10.34 -4.84
N PHE A 182 -20.63 -11.51 -5.41
CA PHE A 182 -21.52 -12.66 -5.47
C PHE A 182 -21.67 -13.30 -4.09
N ASN A 183 -22.89 -13.33 -3.56
CA ASN A 183 -23.21 -14.04 -2.33
C ASN A 183 -24.08 -15.26 -2.63
N HIS A 184 -23.48 -16.46 -2.54
CA HIS A 184 -24.16 -17.72 -2.87
C HIS A 184 -25.47 -17.92 -2.11
N ASN A 185 -25.53 -17.55 -0.82
CA ASN A 185 -26.70 -17.74 0.02
C ASN A 185 -27.80 -16.71 -0.23
N LYS A 186 -27.49 -15.55 -0.82
CA LYS A 186 -28.47 -14.53 -1.23
C LYS A 186 -28.99 -14.75 -2.65
N GLU A 187 -28.14 -15.26 -3.53
CA GLU A 187 -28.42 -15.34 -4.97
C GLU A 187 -28.85 -16.74 -5.42
N THR A 188 -28.75 -17.76 -4.55
CA THR A 188 -29.16 -19.13 -4.85
C THR A 188 -30.05 -19.72 -3.75
N LYS A 189 -30.73 -20.83 -4.07
CA LYS A 189 -31.61 -21.54 -3.11
C LYS A 189 -30.86 -22.52 -2.20
N PHE A 190 -29.60 -22.83 -2.50
CA PHE A 190 -28.80 -23.77 -1.72
C PHE A 190 -27.92 -22.98 -0.75
N VAL A 191 -28.21 -23.12 0.54
CA VAL A 191 -27.46 -22.45 1.61
C VAL A 191 -26.19 -23.23 1.89
N ILE A 192 -25.04 -22.59 1.67
CA ILE A 192 -23.74 -23.12 2.05
C ILE A 192 -23.51 -22.77 3.53
N ASP A 193 -23.39 -23.80 4.37
CA ASP A 193 -23.16 -23.70 5.81
C ASP A 193 -22.13 -24.72 6.33
N GLY A 194 -21.68 -24.50 7.58
CA GLY A 194 -20.72 -25.39 8.24
C GLY A 194 -19.42 -25.56 7.46
N ALA A 195 -18.94 -26.80 7.35
CA ALA A 195 -17.71 -27.13 6.64
C ALA A 195 -17.76 -26.82 5.13
N HIS A 196 -18.94 -26.62 4.53
CA HIS A 196 -19.05 -26.26 3.12
C HIS A 196 -18.68 -24.79 2.84
N VAL A 197 -18.63 -23.92 3.86
CA VAL A 197 -18.26 -22.50 3.69
C VAL A 197 -16.83 -22.34 3.18
N GLU A 198 -15.93 -23.25 3.57
CA GLU A 198 -14.52 -23.24 3.18
C GLU A 198 -14.26 -23.99 1.85
N VAL A 199 -15.29 -24.58 1.24
CA VAL A 199 -15.15 -25.36 0.00
C VAL A 199 -15.06 -24.42 -1.19
N ALA A 200 -14.03 -24.60 -2.03
CA ALA A 200 -13.86 -23.77 -3.21
C ALA A 200 -15.01 -24.03 -4.22
N CYS A 201 -15.47 -22.98 -4.91
CA CYS A 201 -16.59 -23.08 -5.84
C CYS A 201 -16.43 -24.21 -6.88
N PHE A 202 -15.20 -24.48 -7.33
CA PHE A 202 -14.90 -25.50 -8.34
C PHE A 202 -14.95 -26.94 -7.83
N ASP A 203 -14.87 -27.15 -6.51
CA ASP A 203 -15.02 -28.49 -5.93
C ASP A 203 -16.46 -29.00 -6.05
N CYS A 204 -17.42 -28.06 -6.03
CA CYS A 204 -18.82 -28.31 -6.36
C CYS A 204 -19.06 -28.20 -7.89
N HIS A 205 -18.61 -27.11 -8.53
CA HIS A 205 -18.85 -26.82 -9.95
C HIS A 205 -17.72 -27.27 -10.88
N LYS A 206 -17.44 -28.58 -10.89
CA LYS A 206 -16.29 -29.19 -11.58
C LYS A 206 -16.20 -28.92 -13.09
N THR A 207 -17.32 -28.65 -13.75
CA THR A 207 -17.39 -28.48 -15.23
C THR A 207 -17.21 -27.03 -15.70
N LYS A 208 -16.97 -26.08 -14.78
CA LYS A 208 -16.94 -24.62 -15.05
C LYS A 208 -18.22 -24.07 -15.72
N LYS A 209 -19.27 -24.89 -15.83
CA LYS A 209 -20.62 -24.51 -16.24
C LYS A 209 -21.43 -24.32 -14.97
N TRP A 210 -21.86 -23.08 -14.72
CA TRP A 210 -22.59 -22.67 -13.52
C TRP A 210 -24.07 -23.11 -13.55
N ALA A 211 -24.33 -24.33 -14.00
CA ALA A 211 -25.67 -24.92 -14.02
C ALA A 211 -26.09 -25.41 -12.62
N PRO A 212 -27.40 -25.45 -12.30
CA PRO A 212 -27.90 -26.02 -11.06
C PRO A 212 -27.45 -27.48 -10.89
N LEU A 213 -26.91 -27.81 -9.71
CA LEU A 213 -26.52 -29.17 -9.32
C LEU A 213 -27.65 -29.86 -8.56
N ALA A 214 -27.74 -31.19 -8.63
CA ALA A 214 -28.63 -31.96 -7.75
C ALA A 214 -28.09 -31.92 -6.31
N HIS A 215 -28.93 -31.52 -5.35
CA HIS A 215 -28.48 -31.18 -3.99
C HIS A 215 -29.46 -31.61 -2.87
N GLN A 216 -30.46 -32.46 -3.18
CA GLN A 216 -31.52 -32.82 -2.22
C GLN A 216 -31.03 -33.82 -1.15
N GLU A 217 -30.09 -34.68 -1.51
CA GLU A 217 -29.51 -35.68 -0.62
C GLU A 217 -28.00 -35.50 -0.54
N CYS A 218 -27.41 -35.79 0.62
CA CYS A 218 -25.95 -35.74 0.80
C CYS A 218 -25.22 -36.63 -0.22
N SER A 219 -25.84 -37.76 -0.58
CA SER A 219 -25.31 -38.72 -1.55
C SER A 219 -25.33 -38.21 -3.01
N SER A 220 -26.04 -37.11 -3.28
CA SER A 220 -26.01 -36.45 -4.60
C SER A 220 -24.64 -35.84 -4.91
N CYS A 221 -23.84 -35.59 -3.86
CA CYS A 221 -22.50 -35.03 -3.97
C CYS A 221 -21.41 -35.89 -3.30
N HIS A 222 -21.77 -36.78 -2.37
CA HIS A 222 -20.84 -37.63 -1.61
C HIS A 222 -21.13 -39.14 -1.78
N ALA A 223 -20.13 -40.00 -1.66
CA ALA A 223 -20.32 -41.46 -1.67
C ALA A 223 -20.56 -42.00 -0.24
N ASP A 224 -21.45 -43.00 -0.07
CA ASP A 224 -21.70 -43.66 1.23
C ASP A 224 -20.68 -44.77 1.51
N PRO A 225 -19.85 -44.66 2.57
CA PRO A 225 -18.88 -45.69 2.94
C PRO A 225 -19.49 -46.89 3.70
N HIS A 226 -20.75 -46.82 4.15
CA HIS A 226 -21.38 -47.86 4.99
C HIS A 226 -22.20 -48.89 4.21
N ASN A 227 -22.25 -48.76 2.88
CA ASN A 227 -23.01 -49.64 1.98
C ASN A 227 -24.48 -49.83 2.44
N GLY A 228 -25.12 -48.78 2.95
CA GLY A 228 -26.53 -48.81 3.36
C GLY A 228 -26.84 -49.45 4.72
N SER A 229 -25.83 -49.85 5.51
CA SER A 229 -26.02 -50.50 6.83
C SER A 229 -26.81 -49.67 7.85
N PHE A 230 -26.89 -48.35 7.65
CA PHE A 230 -27.53 -47.40 8.56
C PHE A 230 -28.66 -46.57 7.89
N GLY A 231 -29.07 -46.93 6.66
CA GLY A 231 -30.09 -46.19 5.89
C GLY A 231 -29.58 -44.94 5.15
N ALA A 232 -30.47 -44.25 4.42
CA ALA A 232 -30.11 -43.14 3.52
C ALA A 232 -29.95 -41.76 4.19
N LYS A 233 -30.47 -41.59 5.42
CA LYS A 233 -30.42 -40.32 6.16
C LYS A 233 -29.09 -40.15 6.88
N CYS A 234 -28.07 -39.72 6.13
CA CYS A 234 -26.75 -39.46 6.71
C CYS A 234 -26.79 -38.46 7.88
N SER A 235 -27.76 -37.54 7.89
CA SER A 235 -27.94 -36.51 8.92
C SER A 235 -28.35 -37.03 10.31
N ASP A 236 -28.78 -38.29 10.42
CA ASP A 236 -29.08 -38.90 11.73
C ASP A 236 -27.81 -39.14 12.56
N CYS A 237 -26.66 -39.20 11.88
CA CYS A 237 -25.34 -39.47 12.47
C CYS A 237 -24.30 -38.40 12.13
N HIS A 238 -24.41 -37.71 10.99
CA HIS A 238 -23.47 -36.69 10.51
C HIS A 238 -24.11 -35.29 10.46
N SER A 239 -23.30 -34.23 10.49
CA SER A 239 -23.81 -32.85 10.34
C SER A 239 -22.86 -31.97 9.53
N THR A 240 -23.39 -30.96 8.84
CA THR A 240 -22.56 -30.02 8.05
C THR A 240 -21.60 -29.22 8.92
N LYS A 241 -21.95 -28.97 10.20
CA LYS A 241 -21.11 -28.25 11.16
C LYS A 241 -19.93 -29.08 11.70
N ALA A 242 -20.12 -30.39 11.90
CA ALA A 242 -19.06 -31.29 12.37
C ALA A 242 -18.25 -31.93 11.23
N GLY A 243 -18.76 -31.86 9.99
CA GLY A 243 -18.20 -32.55 8.84
C GLY A 243 -18.52 -34.06 8.83
N TRP A 244 -18.10 -34.75 7.77
CA TRP A 244 -18.22 -36.21 7.62
C TRP A 244 -17.29 -36.98 8.55
N SER A 245 -16.19 -36.35 8.93
CA SER A 245 -15.27 -36.85 9.91
C SER A 245 -15.76 -36.43 11.29
N SER A 246 -16.34 -37.35 12.06
CA SER A 246 -16.22 -37.26 13.51
C SER A 246 -14.75 -37.49 13.88
N GLY A 247 -13.90 -36.49 13.62
CA GLY A 247 -12.49 -36.39 13.99
C GLY A 247 -11.53 -37.29 13.21
N ALA A 248 -11.22 -36.95 11.96
CA ALA A 248 -10.01 -37.42 11.27
C ALA A 248 -9.63 -36.43 10.15
N THR A 249 -8.61 -35.61 10.41
CA THR A 249 -7.76 -35.05 9.35
C THR A 249 -7.00 -36.22 8.72
N VAL A 250 -7.33 -36.56 7.48
CA VAL A 250 -6.43 -37.32 6.62
C VAL A 250 -5.35 -36.34 6.15
N SER A 251 -4.22 -36.34 6.86
CA SER A 251 -2.95 -35.97 6.26
C SER A 251 -2.16 -37.26 6.09
N THR A 252 -1.95 -37.66 4.84
CA THR A 252 -0.81 -38.52 4.49
C THR A 252 0.37 -37.61 4.11
N PRO A 253 1.64 -38.07 4.10
CA PRO A 253 2.14 -39.41 4.38
C PRO A 253 3.34 -39.45 5.36
N LYS A 254 3.73 -40.68 5.72
CA LYS A 254 5.00 -41.11 6.35
C LYS A 254 5.09 -41.02 7.89
N SER A 255 5.57 -42.15 8.42
CA SER A 255 6.14 -42.34 9.75
C SER A 255 5.15 -42.58 10.90
N SER A 256 4.99 -43.87 11.20
CA SER A 256 5.07 -44.45 12.54
C SER A 256 4.35 -43.73 13.70
N LYS A 257 3.20 -44.30 14.11
CA LYS A 257 2.93 -44.83 15.47
C LYS A 257 1.42 -44.88 15.76
N LYS A 258 0.87 -46.08 15.63
CA LYS A 258 -0.03 -46.77 16.57
C LYS A 258 -0.72 -45.89 17.64
N SER A 259 -1.99 -45.52 17.41
CA SER A 259 -3.04 -45.19 18.40
C SER A 259 -4.27 -44.69 17.61
N THR A 260 -5.56 -44.86 17.91
CA THR A 260 -6.38 -45.54 18.93
C THR A 260 -7.84 -45.28 18.53
N SER A 261 -8.75 -46.22 18.85
CA SER A 261 -10.21 -46.08 18.83
C SER A 261 -10.87 -45.74 17.48
N GLU A 262 -11.55 -46.73 16.91
CA GLU A 262 -12.68 -46.57 16.00
C GLU A 262 -13.75 -45.70 16.73
N LYS A 263 -13.69 -44.38 16.57
CA LYS A 263 -14.71 -43.47 17.12
C LYS A 263 -15.78 -43.23 16.07
N GLY A 264 -17.00 -43.61 16.41
CA GLY A 264 -18.19 -43.32 15.61
C GLY A 264 -19.45 -43.96 16.20
N PHE A 265 -19.30 -45.12 16.88
CA PHE A 265 -20.41 -45.76 17.57
C PHE A 265 -20.42 -45.42 19.06
N ASP A 266 -21.44 -44.67 19.50
CA ASP A 266 -21.64 -44.35 20.92
C ASP A 266 -22.28 -45.52 21.67
N HIS A 267 -21.46 -46.33 22.35
CA HIS A 267 -21.92 -47.43 23.19
C HIS A 267 -22.82 -46.98 24.36
N ASN A 268 -22.84 -45.69 24.72
CA ASN A 268 -23.77 -45.20 25.76
C ASN A 268 -25.23 -45.24 25.29
N LYS A 269 -25.48 -45.38 23.98
CA LYS A 269 -26.82 -45.62 23.43
C LYS A 269 -27.22 -47.11 23.50
N THR A 270 -26.42 -47.97 24.14
CA THR A 270 -26.66 -49.42 24.30
C THR A 270 -26.83 -49.82 25.77
N LYS A 271 -27.28 -51.06 26.04
CA LYS A 271 -27.49 -51.59 27.41
C LYS A 271 -26.20 -51.82 28.21
N PHE A 272 -25.04 -51.78 27.57
CA PHE A 272 -23.74 -51.95 28.22
C PHE A 272 -22.83 -50.76 27.88
N PRO A 273 -22.86 -49.69 28.70
CA PRO A 273 -22.04 -48.51 28.47
C PRO A 273 -20.57 -48.85 28.78
N LEU A 274 -19.71 -48.69 27.78
CA LEU A 274 -18.27 -48.87 27.97
C LEU A 274 -17.73 -47.73 28.85
N GLN A 275 -17.13 -48.08 30.00
CA GLN A 275 -16.55 -47.12 30.94
C GLN A 275 -15.04 -47.32 31.09
N GLY A 276 -14.33 -46.21 31.32
CA GLY A 276 -12.89 -46.20 31.48
C GLY A 276 -12.13 -46.74 30.26
N LYS A 277 -11.12 -47.59 30.49
CA LYS A 277 -10.28 -48.15 29.41
C LYS A 277 -11.06 -49.06 28.44
N HIS A 278 -12.21 -49.59 28.84
CA HIS A 278 -13.07 -50.37 27.97
C HIS A 278 -13.61 -49.56 26.77
N LYS A 279 -13.68 -48.23 26.85
CA LYS A 279 -14.03 -47.35 25.71
C LYS A 279 -13.03 -47.42 24.55
N SER A 280 -11.81 -47.85 24.83
CA SER A 280 -10.71 -47.95 23.85
C SER A 280 -10.44 -49.37 23.37
N VAL A 281 -11.18 -50.35 23.89
CA VAL A 281 -11.08 -51.75 23.48
C VAL A 281 -11.79 -51.90 22.14
N GLY A 282 -11.08 -52.43 21.14
CA GLY A 282 -11.63 -52.60 19.80
C GLY A 282 -12.81 -53.57 19.79
N CYS A 283 -13.77 -53.33 18.91
CA CYS A 283 -15.05 -54.07 18.85
C CYS A 283 -14.83 -55.60 18.82
N LYS A 284 -13.80 -56.06 18.10
CA LYS A 284 -13.45 -57.47 17.93
C LYS A 284 -13.03 -58.17 19.22
N THR A 285 -12.48 -57.45 20.19
CA THR A 285 -12.06 -58.02 21.48
C THR A 285 -13.26 -58.48 22.31
N CYS A 286 -14.40 -57.82 22.15
CA CYS A 286 -15.65 -58.19 22.82
C CYS A 286 -16.58 -59.01 21.91
N HIS A 287 -16.68 -58.66 20.62
CA HIS A 287 -17.68 -59.23 19.70
C HIS A 287 -17.13 -60.25 18.69
N GLY A 288 -15.83 -60.50 18.66
CA GLY A 288 -15.19 -61.43 17.70
C GLY A 288 -15.11 -60.89 16.26
N SER A 289 -14.87 -61.79 15.29
CA SER A 289 -14.45 -61.43 13.92
C SER A 289 -15.59 -61.08 12.93
N LYS A 290 -16.87 -61.26 13.30
CA LYS A 290 -18.02 -61.02 12.41
C LYS A 290 -18.69 -59.68 12.70
N ILE A 291 -18.08 -58.60 12.21
CA ILE A 291 -18.66 -57.25 12.28
C ILE A 291 -19.76 -57.16 11.19
N GLY A 292 -21.01 -57.36 11.60
CA GLY A 292 -22.19 -57.44 10.73
C GLY A 292 -23.33 -58.28 11.33
N LYS A 293 -23.00 -59.23 12.21
CA LYS A 293 -23.94 -59.95 13.11
C LYS A 293 -23.23 -60.21 14.45
N MET A 294 -23.34 -59.29 15.40
CA MET A 294 -22.61 -59.37 16.67
C MET A 294 -23.32 -60.29 17.70
N PRO A 295 -22.66 -61.33 18.26
CA PRO A 295 -23.23 -62.19 19.30
C PRO A 295 -23.18 -61.56 20.72
N ASN A 296 -24.10 -61.98 21.60
CA ASN A 296 -24.32 -61.42 22.94
C ASN A 296 -23.34 -62.04 23.98
N VAL A 297 -22.53 -61.23 24.67
CA VAL A 297 -21.55 -61.68 25.72
C VAL A 297 -22.20 -61.64 27.12
N LYS A 298 -21.76 -62.44 28.11
CA LYS A 298 -22.27 -62.40 29.51
C LYS A 298 -21.59 -61.26 30.30
N PHE A 299 -22.36 -60.31 30.84
CA PHE A 299 -21.83 -59.03 31.38
C PHE A 299 -21.88 -58.86 32.92
N ASN A 300 -22.01 -59.93 33.72
CA ASN A 300 -22.42 -59.77 35.14
C ASN A 300 -21.29 -59.62 36.19
N ASP A 301 -20.00 -59.80 35.88
CA ASP A 301 -18.89 -59.52 36.82
C ASP A 301 -17.53 -59.31 36.09
N CYS A 302 -16.59 -58.61 36.74
CA CYS A 302 -15.22 -58.38 36.28
C CYS A 302 -14.44 -59.69 36.04
N ASP A 303 -14.73 -60.72 36.86
CA ASP A 303 -14.09 -62.03 36.78
C ASP A 303 -14.57 -62.84 35.56
N GLY A 304 -15.69 -62.44 34.93
CA GLY A 304 -16.14 -63.00 33.66
C GLY A 304 -15.19 -62.68 32.50
N CYS A 305 -14.27 -61.73 32.67
CA CYS A 305 -13.29 -61.32 31.67
C CYS A 305 -11.83 -61.22 32.19
N HIS A 306 -11.58 -61.15 33.51
CA HIS A 306 -10.25 -60.92 34.10
C HIS A 306 -9.84 -61.96 35.17
N LYS A 307 -8.51 -62.18 35.36
CA LYS A 307 -7.92 -63.07 36.39
C LYS A 307 -7.48 -62.30 37.65
N HIS A 308 -7.55 -62.90 38.85
CA HIS A 308 -7.29 -62.24 40.15
C HIS A 308 -5.78 -62.15 40.54
N PRO A 309 -5.19 -60.94 40.73
CA PRO A 309 -3.74 -60.76 40.87
C PRO A 309 -3.17 -60.74 42.31
N HIS A 310 -3.96 -60.48 43.36
CA HIS A 310 -3.44 -60.23 44.73
C HIS A 310 -3.43 -61.45 45.67
N LYS A 311 -3.88 -62.62 45.18
CA LYS A 311 -4.00 -63.86 45.97
C LYS A 311 -4.64 -63.59 47.35
N ASP A 312 -3.88 -63.76 48.44
CA ASP A 312 -4.39 -63.77 49.82
C ASP A 312 -3.98 -62.55 50.65
N GLN A 313 -3.20 -61.62 50.07
CA GLN A 313 -2.55 -60.51 50.80
C GLN A 313 -3.54 -59.58 51.51
N PHE A 314 -4.78 -59.49 51.02
CA PHE A 314 -5.84 -58.63 51.56
C PHE A 314 -7.04 -59.41 52.13
N LYS A 315 -6.98 -60.76 52.16
CA LYS A 315 -8.10 -61.62 52.59
C LYS A 315 -8.57 -61.38 54.03
N LYS A 316 -7.65 -61.00 54.94
CA LYS A 316 -7.98 -60.75 56.36
C LYS A 316 -8.59 -59.38 56.65
N ILE A 317 -8.47 -58.43 55.72
CA ILE A 317 -8.86 -57.04 55.94
C ILE A 317 -10.15 -56.71 55.16
N TRP A 318 -10.42 -57.35 53.99
CA TRP A 318 -11.56 -57.02 53.11
C TRP A 318 -12.19 -58.27 52.45
N LYS A 319 -13.54 -58.39 52.44
CA LYS A 319 -14.26 -59.53 51.81
C LYS A 319 -14.07 -59.56 50.26
N PRO A 320 -14.13 -60.74 49.59
CA PRO A 320 -13.62 -60.93 48.21
C PRO A 320 -14.38 -60.25 47.05
N LYS A 321 -15.35 -59.36 47.30
CA LYS A 321 -16.29 -58.86 46.27
C LYS A 321 -16.22 -57.36 45.99
N ALA A 322 -15.13 -56.69 46.34
CA ALA A 322 -15.03 -55.24 46.23
C ALA A 322 -13.80 -54.77 45.43
N CYS A 323 -13.50 -55.38 44.28
CA CYS A 323 -12.38 -54.93 43.42
C CYS A 323 -12.46 -53.42 43.11
N GLY A 324 -13.67 -52.87 42.97
CA GLY A 324 -13.94 -51.45 42.71
C GLY A 324 -13.60 -50.47 43.84
N SER A 325 -13.34 -50.93 45.07
CA SER A 325 -12.94 -50.04 46.18
C SER A 325 -11.50 -49.55 46.03
N CYS A 326 -10.66 -50.41 45.44
CA CYS A 326 -9.27 -50.12 45.13
C CYS A 326 -9.10 -49.87 43.64
N HIS A 327 -9.59 -50.73 42.76
CA HIS A 327 -9.32 -50.65 41.32
C HIS A 327 -10.42 -49.93 40.54
N THR A 328 -10.03 -49.28 39.45
CA THR A 328 -10.99 -48.58 38.56
C THR A 328 -11.12 -49.26 37.21
N THR A 329 -12.24 -48.98 36.52
CA THR A 329 -12.41 -49.31 35.10
C THR A 329 -11.43 -48.54 34.18
N LEU A 330 -10.71 -47.53 34.71
CA LEU A 330 -9.59 -46.85 34.05
C LEU A 330 -8.27 -47.64 34.17
N GLY A 331 -8.23 -48.73 34.96
CA GLY A 331 -7.13 -49.68 35.01
C GLY A 331 -6.89 -50.25 36.41
N TYR A 332 -6.48 -51.52 36.48
CA TYR A 332 -6.18 -52.22 37.75
C TYR A 332 -5.03 -51.60 38.56
N LYS A 333 -4.17 -50.76 37.97
CA LYS A 333 -3.12 -50.04 38.72
C LYS A 333 -3.57 -48.67 39.24
N ASN A 334 -4.75 -48.19 38.82
CA ASN A 334 -5.29 -46.92 39.27
C ASN A 334 -6.09 -47.18 40.53
N LEU A 335 -5.48 -46.85 41.68
CA LEU A 335 -6.07 -47.03 42.98
C LEU A 335 -6.96 -45.82 43.33
N ASN A 336 -8.23 -46.07 43.69
CA ASN A 336 -9.19 -45.00 43.92
C ASN A 336 -9.03 -44.32 45.29
N LYS A 337 -8.47 -44.98 46.33
CA LYS A 337 -8.66 -44.53 47.72
C LYS A 337 -7.56 -44.78 48.76
N PHE A 338 -6.44 -45.47 48.45
CA PHE A 338 -5.39 -45.69 49.46
C PHE A 338 -4.56 -44.41 49.69
N LYS A 339 -4.51 -43.90 50.92
CA LYS A 339 -3.75 -42.69 51.29
C LYS A 339 -2.82 -42.96 52.47
N HIS A 340 -1.53 -42.70 52.31
CA HIS A 340 -0.53 -42.92 53.37
C HIS A 340 -0.84 -42.16 54.67
N ASN A 341 -1.34 -40.94 54.59
CA ASN A 341 -1.68 -40.12 55.76
C ASN A 341 -2.98 -40.52 56.48
N ARG A 342 -3.79 -41.44 55.92
CA ARG A 342 -5.01 -41.97 56.55
C ARG A 342 -4.89 -43.45 56.90
N ASP A 343 -4.29 -44.22 56.00
CA ASP A 343 -4.26 -45.68 56.05
C ASP A 343 -2.89 -46.23 56.47
N ALA A 344 -1.88 -45.37 56.72
CA ALA A 344 -0.53 -45.74 57.16
C ALA A 344 0.03 -44.76 58.22
N ARG A 345 1.20 -45.07 58.81
CA ARG A 345 1.83 -44.32 59.93
C ARG A 345 2.82 -43.23 59.53
N TYR A 346 3.21 -43.17 58.26
CA TYR A 346 4.21 -42.24 57.72
C TYR A 346 3.55 -41.35 56.66
N GLU A 347 3.58 -40.02 56.89
CA GLU A 347 3.01 -39.04 55.97
C GLU A 347 4.00 -38.73 54.84
N LEU A 348 3.51 -38.83 53.59
CA LEU A 348 4.28 -38.46 52.42
C LEU A 348 4.04 -36.97 52.14
N LEU A 349 5.11 -36.18 52.15
CA LEU A 349 5.07 -34.74 51.84
C LEU A 349 5.71 -34.45 50.48
N GLY A 350 5.24 -33.37 49.83
CA GLY A 350 5.75 -32.91 48.54
C GLY A 350 5.69 -33.97 47.45
N LYS A 351 6.79 -34.15 46.70
CA LYS A 351 6.89 -35.13 45.60
C LYS A 351 6.75 -36.58 46.05
N HIS A 352 7.00 -36.89 47.33
CA HIS A 352 6.86 -38.25 47.85
C HIS A 352 5.42 -38.77 47.75
N THR A 353 4.41 -37.88 47.77
CA THR A 353 2.99 -38.24 47.57
C THR A 353 2.69 -38.93 46.24
N LYS A 354 3.57 -38.75 45.24
CA LYS A 354 3.42 -39.28 43.88
C LYS A 354 4.43 -40.39 43.55
N VAL A 355 5.30 -40.74 44.50
CA VAL A 355 6.30 -41.80 44.30
C VAL A 355 5.60 -43.16 44.26
N ALA A 356 6.01 -44.01 43.32
CA ALA A 356 5.45 -45.36 43.22
C ALA A 356 5.75 -46.14 44.49
N CYS A 357 4.76 -46.89 45.00
CA CYS A 357 4.90 -47.66 46.25
C CYS A 357 6.17 -48.51 46.27
N ASN A 358 6.56 -49.11 45.14
CA ASN A 358 7.72 -50.00 45.03
C ASN A 358 9.08 -49.29 45.18
N SER A 359 9.12 -47.96 45.01
CA SER A 359 10.34 -47.18 45.22
C SER A 359 10.76 -47.15 46.68
N CYS A 360 9.78 -47.20 47.59
CA CYS A 360 10.01 -47.34 49.03
C CYS A 360 9.86 -48.81 49.47
N HIS A 361 8.84 -49.52 48.96
CA HIS A 361 8.50 -50.90 49.30
C HIS A 361 9.07 -51.91 48.29
N LYS A 362 10.37 -52.18 48.41
CA LYS A 362 11.07 -53.13 47.54
C LYS A 362 10.47 -54.55 47.65
N ASN A 363 10.41 -55.26 46.52
CA ASN A 363 9.93 -56.66 46.40
C ASN A 363 8.45 -56.90 46.77
N GLY A 364 7.59 -55.88 46.68
CA GLY A 364 6.16 -56.03 46.95
C GLY A 364 5.82 -56.35 48.42
N LYS A 365 6.75 -56.07 49.33
CA LYS A 365 6.60 -56.24 50.77
C LYS A 365 6.33 -54.87 51.42
N TYR A 366 5.07 -54.61 51.77
CA TYR A 366 4.61 -53.31 52.27
C TYR A 366 4.74 -53.10 53.80
N ARG A 367 5.72 -53.74 54.49
CA ARG A 367 5.76 -53.82 55.97
C ARG A 367 7.04 -53.28 56.65
N TRP A 368 8.07 -52.80 55.94
CA TRP A 368 9.45 -52.68 56.49
C TRP A 368 10.16 -51.31 56.31
N LEU A 369 9.66 -50.20 56.90
CA LEU A 369 10.43 -48.95 57.01
C LEU A 369 10.22 -48.32 58.41
N SER A 370 11.26 -47.65 58.96
CA SER A 370 11.22 -46.92 60.24
C SER A 370 10.14 -45.83 60.24
N ASN A 371 9.66 -45.42 61.42
CA ASN A 371 8.57 -44.45 61.53
C ASN A 371 9.00 -43.00 61.17
N THR A 372 10.31 -42.69 61.18
CA THR A 372 10.88 -41.36 60.86
C THR A 372 12.29 -41.48 60.23
N PRO A 373 12.42 -41.76 58.92
CA PRO A 373 13.72 -41.84 58.26
C PRO A 373 14.33 -40.45 57.99
N ASP A 374 15.63 -40.28 58.21
CA ASP A 374 16.38 -39.09 57.78
C ASP A 374 16.54 -39.05 56.25
N CYS A 375 16.82 -37.85 55.69
CA CYS A 375 16.93 -37.66 54.24
C CYS A 375 18.00 -38.56 53.60
N ASP A 376 19.09 -38.80 54.31
CA ASP A 376 20.25 -39.58 53.85
C ASP A 376 20.06 -41.10 53.91
N GLU A 377 19.11 -41.60 54.71
CA GLU A 377 18.69 -43.00 54.69
C GLU A 377 18.13 -43.43 53.31
N CYS A 378 17.56 -42.46 52.59
CA CYS A 378 16.95 -42.69 51.28
C CYS A 378 17.71 -42.00 50.12
N HIS A 379 18.43 -40.91 50.38
CA HIS A 379 19.09 -40.08 49.36
C HIS A 379 20.58 -39.90 49.62
N ALA A 380 21.43 -40.23 48.64
CA ALA A 380 22.87 -40.00 48.75
C ALA A 380 23.22 -38.49 48.72
N ASP A 381 24.17 -38.03 49.54
CA ASP A 381 24.67 -36.65 49.53
C ASP A 381 25.64 -36.39 48.36
N PRO A 382 25.28 -35.51 47.40
CA PRO A 382 26.17 -35.14 46.29
C PRO A 382 27.22 -34.08 46.68
N HIS A 383 27.08 -33.40 47.83
CA HIS A 383 27.93 -32.29 48.24
C HIS A 383 29.20 -32.73 48.97
N LYS A 384 29.33 -34.03 49.28
CA LYS A 384 30.51 -34.63 49.90
C LYS A 384 30.86 -33.98 51.25
N GLY A 385 29.86 -33.69 52.08
CA GLY A 385 30.08 -33.15 53.43
C GLY A 385 30.54 -31.68 53.48
N LYS A 386 30.37 -30.91 52.40
CA LYS A 386 30.64 -29.46 52.40
C LYS A 386 29.63 -28.63 53.19
N PHE A 387 28.57 -29.26 53.71
CA PHE A 387 27.50 -28.67 54.50
C PHE A 387 27.16 -29.59 55.68
N GLU A 388 26.64 -29.01 56.77
CA GLU A 388 26.21 -29.76 57.96
C GLU A 388 25.03 -30.72 57.66
N PRO A 389 24.94 -31.90 58.29
CA PRO A 389 23.93 -32.94 57.97
C PRO A 389 22.47 -32.49 58.01
N GLN A 390 22.14 -31.51 58.87
CA GLN A 390 20.78 -30.96 59.01
C GLN A 390 20.52 -29.71 58.15
N ALA A 391 21.52 -29.24 57.38
CA ALA A 391 21.38 -28.05 56.54
C ALA A 391 20.65 -28.32 55.22
N CYS A 392 20.33 -29.58 54.90
CA CYS A 392 19.62 -29.97 53.67
C CYS A 392 18.35 -29.13 53.45
N ALA A 393 17.55 -28.90 54.50
CA ALA A 393 16.30 -28.13 54.43
C ALA A 393 16.51 -26.62 54.18
N SER A 394 17.73 -26.09 54.31
CA SER A 394 18.05 -24.69 53.99
C SER A 394 18.16 -24.44 52.49
N CYS A 395 18.35 -25.50 51.71
CA CYS A 395 18.57 -25.43 50.26
C CYS A 395 17.67 -26.39 49.46
N HIS A 396 17.03 -27.37 50.12
CA HIS A 396 16.19 -28.40 49.52
C HIS A 396 14.87 -28.52 50.27
N ASP A 397 13.80 -28.92 49.58
CA ASP A 397 12.49 -29.15 50.17
C ASP A 397 11.91 -30.51 49.73
N PHE A 398 10.76 -30.88 50.29
CA PHE A 398 10.05 -32.11 49.91
C PHE A 398 9.54 -32.10 48.46
N ASP A 399 9.59 -30.95 47.77
CA ASP A 399 9.30 -30.83 46.34
C ASP A 399 10.55 -31.03 45.46
N GLY A 400 11.74 -31.10 46.05
CA GLY A 400 12.93 -31.72 45.46
C GLY A 400 14.27 -31.08 45.81
N PHE A 401 15.33 -31.87 45.65
CA PHE A 401 16.73 -31.47 45.87
C PHE A 401 17.29 -30.47 44.84
N THR A 402 16.51 -30.11 43.81
CA THR A 402 16.94 -29.15 42.79
C THR A 402 16.48 -27.73 43.07
N LYS A 403 15.53 -27.53 43.99
CA LYS A 403 14.97 -26.21 44.29
C LYS A 403 15.84 -25.47 45.30
N LYS A 404 16.91 -24.87 44.78
CA LYS A 404 17.91 -24.08 45.51
C LYS A 404 17.33 -22.72 45.92
N SER A 405 16.49 -22.71 46.94
CA SER A 405 15.93 -21.47 47.48
C SER A 405 16.89 -20.87 48.51
N PHE A 406 17.90 -20.13 48.05
CA PHE A 406 18.72 -19.28 48.93
C PHE A 406 18.39 -17.81 48.67
N ASP A 407 18.11 -17.06 49.74
CA ASP A 407 17.75 -15.65 49.64
C ASP A 407 19.00 -14.76 49.58
N HIS A 408 19.36 -14.33 48.36
CA HIS A 408 20.50 -13.46 48.12
C HIS A 408 20.34 -12.03 48.66
N ASN A 409 19.14 -11.61 49.06
CA ASN A 409 18.95 -10.31 49.73
C ASN A 409 19.63 -10.25 51.10
N LYS A 410 20.02 -11.40 51.66
CA LYS A 410 20.79 -11.50 52.91
C LYS A 410 22.31 -11.34 52.69
N THR A 411 22.75 -11.07 51.46
CA THR A 411 24.17 -10.98 51.09
C THR A 411 24.54 -9.58 50.58
N ARG A 412 25.84 -9.33 50.38
CA ARG A 412 26.35 -8.06 49.82
C ARG A 412 26.06 -7.87 48.33
N PHE A 413 25.54 -8.90 47.65
CA PHE A 413 25.17 -8.85 46.25
C PHE A 413 23.73 -9.35 46.07
N PRO A 414 22.73 -8.47 46.28
CA PRO A 414 21.34 -8.79 46.02
C PRO A 414 21.13 -9.07 44.53
N LEU A 415 20.54 -10.22 44.20
CA LEU A 415 20.23 -10.55 42.80
C LEU A 415 19.08 -9.66 42.32
N VAL A 416 19.40 -8.75 41.40
CA VAL A 416 18.45 -7.85 40.73
C VAL A 416 18.38 -8.13 39.24
N GLY A 417 17.25 -7.82 38.62
CA GLY A 417 17.10 -7.98 37.17
C GLY A 417 17.32 -9.41 36.69
N LYS A 418 18.11 -9.57 35.62
CA LYS A 418 18.41 -10.89 35.03
C LYS A 418 19.25 -11.79 35.93
N HIS A 419 19.99 -11.22 36.88
CA HIS A 419 20.74 -12.01 37.86
C HIS A 419 19.83 -12.86 38.77
N LYS A 420 18.53 -12.55 38.89
CA LYS A 420 17.58 -13.42 39.61
C LYS A 420 17.36 -14.79 38.96
N ALA A 421 17.64 -14.90 37.65
CA ALA A 421 17.39 -16.10 36.86
C ALA A 421 18.66 -16.93 36.59
N VAL A 422 19.85 -16.47 37.00
CA VAL A 422 21.10 -17.22 36.81
C VAL A 422 21.18 -18.38 37.79
N THR A 423 21.81 -19.47 37.37
CA THR A 423 21.99 -20.62 38.26
C THR A 423 23.17 -20.37 39.19
N CYS A 424 23.17 -21.00 40.37
CA CYS A 424 24.22 -20.78 41.36
C CYS A 424 25.63 -21.07 40.80
N ASN A 425 25.76 -22.05 39.90
CA ASN A 425 27.06 -22.45 39.35
C ASN A 425 27.59 -21.47 38.30
N ASP A 426 26.72 -20.63 37.72
CA ASP A 426 27.14 -19.62 36.75
C ASP A 426 28.00 -18.54 37.44
N CYS A 427 27.68 -18.22 38.69
CA CYS A 427 28.51 -17.35 39.54
C CYS A 427 29.53 -18.16 40.35
N HIS A 428 29.10 -19.25 41.00
CA HIS A 428 29.93 -20.07 41.89
C HIS A 428 30.58 -21.26 41.15
N SER A 429 31.19 -20.99 40.00
CA SER A 429 31.73 -22.00 39.07
C SER A 429 32.75 -22.96 39.69
N LYS A 430 33.48 -22.53 40.73
CA LYS A 430 34.45 -23.35 41.48
C LYS A 430 33.86 -24.03 42.73
N GLY A 431 32.53 -23.97 42.92
CA GLY A 431 31.86 -24.45 44.12
C GLY A 431 32.22 -23.66 45.38
N VAL A 432 32.70 -22.42 45.20
CA VAL A 432 33.03 -21.47 46.27
C VAL A 432 31.82 -20.54 46.45
N TYR A 433 31.09 -20.69 47.54
CA TYR A 433 29.84 -19.96 47.79
C TYR A 433 30.01 -18.71 48.68
N LYS A 434 31.23 -18.36 49.09
CA LYS A 434 31.54 -17.22 49.97
C LYS A 434 32.69 -16.39 49.39
N GLY A 435 32.56 -15.06 49.42
CA GLY A 435 33.66 -14.12 49.14
C GLY A 435 33.94 -13.80 47.67
N LEU A 436 32.97 -14.00 46.77
CA LEU A 436 33.10 -13.56 45.37
C LEU A 436 33.08 -12.03 45.27
N SER A 437 33.78 -11.49 44.26
CA SER A 437 33.77 -10.05 43.95
C SER A 437 32.38 -9.58 43.50
N THR A 438 32.09 -8.31 43.75
CA THR A 438 30.85 -7.62 43.33
C THR A 438 31.06 -6.66 42.16
N ALA A 439 32.30 -6.52 41.66
CA ALA A 439 32.59 -5.63 40.54
C ALA A 439 32.16 -6.26 39.20
N CYS A 440 31.47 -5.48 38.35
CA CYS A 440 30.92 -5.98 37.08
C CYS A 440 31.98 -6.63 36.19
N LYS A 441 33.16 -6.01 36.07
CA LYS A 441 34.27 -6.50 35.22
C LYS A 441 34.86 -7.85 35.65
N ASP A 442 34.66 -8.24 36.91
CA ASP A 442 35.22 -9.50 37.42
C ASP A 442 34.35 -10.70 37.01
N CYS A 443 33.14 -10.45 36.50
CA CYS A 443 32.21 -11.44 35.98
C CYS A 443 31.86 -11.23 34.50
N HIS A 444 31.85 -9.98 34.03
CA HIS A 444 31.50 -9.60 32.66
C HIS A 444 32.69 -9.04 31.90
N ASN A 445 32.77 -9.37 30.62
CA ASN A 445 33.76 -8.77 29.72
C ASN A 445 33.34 -7.35 29.35
N ASP A 446 34.32 -6.45 29.23
CA ASP A 446 34.09 -5.13 28.62
C ASP A 446 34.10 -5.26 27.10
N TYR A 447 32.95 -5.04 26.48
CA TYR A 447 32.78 -5.10 25.02
C TYR A 447 33.21 -3.80 24.31
N HIS A 448 33.66 -2.78 25.06
CA HIS A 448 34.09 -1.49 24.53
C HIS A 448 35.62 -1.34 24.50
N ASP A 449 36.37 -2.39 24.84
CA ASP A 449 37.83 -2.42 24.86
C ASP A 449 38.45 -1.27 25.68
N GLY A 450 37.84 -0.92 26.81
CA GLY A 450 38.30 0.14 27.71
C GLY A 450 38.02 1.57 27.24
N GLN A 451 37.32 1.77 26.12
CA GLN A 451 37.06 3.11 25.57
C GLN A 451 36.13 3.96 26.45
N LEU A 452 35.28 3.34 27.27
CA LEU A 452 34.22 4.00 28.04
C LEU A 452 34.42 3.96 29.58
N GLY A 453 35.50 3.36 30.08
CA GLY A 453 35.78 3.25 31.52
C GLY A 453 35.10 2.05 32.21
N ILE A 454 35.15 2.01 33.54
CA ILE A 454 34.70 0.84 34.36
C ILE A 454 33.36 1.07 35.09
N GLU A 455 32.75 2.24 34.94
CA GLU A 455 31.47 2.62 35.56
C GLU A 455 30.31 2.12 34.69
N CYS A 456 30.22 0.79 34.53
CA CYS A 456 29.27 0.14 33.61
C CYS A 456 27.82 0.54 33.90
N GLU A 457 27.47 0.79 35.16
CA GLU A 457 26.15 1.14 35.65
C GLU A 457 25.64 2.52 35.20
N ARG A 458 26.51 3.38 34.66
CA ARG A 458 26.08 4.66 34.07
C ARG A 458 25.29 4.47 32.78
N CYS A 459 25.51 3.35 32.11
CA CYS A 459 24.90 3.05 30.83
C CYS A 459 24.11 1.74 30.87
N HIS A 460 24.56 0.73 31.62
CA HIS A 460 23.96 -0.60 31.60
C HIS A 460 23.17 -0.91 32.87
N ALA A 461 21.90 -1.28 32.70
CA ALA A 461 21.06 -1.71 33.81
C ALA A 461 21.14 -3.23 34.05
N PRO A 462 21.22 -3.71 35.31
CA PRO A 462 21.20 -5.15 35.63
C PRO A 462 19.94 -5.91 35.20
N ILE A 463 18.86 -5.20 34.88
CA ILE A 463 17.58 -5.77 34.40
C ILE A 463 17.58 -6.08 32.91
N ALA A 464 18.38 -5.35 32.15
CA ALA A 464 18.62 -5.57 30.74
C ALA A 464 19.92 -4.86 30.36
N PHE A 465 21.02 -5.60 30.29
CA PHE A 465 22.33 -5.00 30.01
C PHE A 465 22.39 -4.34 28.62
N ASN A 466 21.53 -4.76 27.69
CA ASN A 466 21.39 -4.16 26.36
C ASN A 466 20.40 -2.99 26.33
N ASP A 467 19.73 -2.70 27.45
CA ASP A 467 18.88 -1.52 27.62
C ASP A 467 19.76 -0.42 28.21
N ILE A 468 20.23 0.44 27.31
CA ILE A 468 21.27 1.41 27.62
C ILE A 468 20.59 2.71 28.06
N GLU A 469 20.77 3.12 29.32
CA GLU A 469 20.28 4.39 29.88
C GLU A 469 21.20 5.58 29.50
N PHE A 470 21.68 5.60 28.25
CA PHE A 470 22.56 6.63 27.72
C PHE A 470 21.81 7.53 26.73
N ASP A 471 21.71 8.82 27.05
CA ASP A 471 21.19 9.82 26.12
C ASP A 471 22.35 10.47 25.36
N HIS A 472 22.52 10.06 24.10
CA HIS A 472 23.59 10.55 23.23
C HIS A 472 23.55 12.07 23.04
N ASN A 473 22.37 12.70 23.01
CA ASN A 473 22.25 14.15 22.79
C ASN A 473 22.55 14.96 24.05
N ARG A 474 22.40 14.37 25.23
CA ARG A 474 22.76 14.99 26.51
C ARG A 474 24.23 14.78 26.87
N GLU A 475 24.77 13.62 26.55
CA GLU A 475 26.06 13.16 27.09
C GLU A 475 27.20 13.10 26.06
N ALA A 476 26.90 13.24 24.75
CA ALA A 476 27.90 13.32 23.69
C ALA A 476 27.86 14.65 22.92
N ARG A 477 28.96 14.95 22.22
CA ARG A 477 29.14 16.22 21.47
C ARG A 477 28.44 16.27 20.13
N PHE A 478 28.22 15.11 19.50
CA PHE A 478 27.51 15.04 18.22
C PHE A 478 26.04 14.79 18.47
N ARG A 479 25.18 15.68 17.95
CA ARG A 479 23.74 15.57 18.14
C ARG A 479 23.16 14.62 17.09
N LEU A 480 22.48 13.58 17.53
CA LEU A 480 21.63 12.73 16.70
C LEU A 480 20.30 13.47 16.49
N ASP A 481 20.09 13.96 15.27
CA ASP A 481 18.81 14.51 14.82
C ASP A 481 18.49 14.07 13.38
N GLY A 482 17.28 14.38 12.91
CA GLY A 482 16.77 13.88 11.63
C GLY A 482 16.82 12.35 11.55
N LYS A 483 17.35 11.82 10.44
CA LYS A 483 17.49 10.39 10.20
C LYS A 483 18.56 9.72 11.04
N HIS A 484 19.49 10.47 11.64
CA HIS A 484 20.50 9.88 12.53
C HIS A 484 19.92 9.38 13.86
N VAL A 485 18.71 9.82 14.24
CA VAL A 485 17.98 9.31 15.43
C VAL A 485 17.55 7.86 15.24
N GLU A 486 17.28 7.44 14.01
CA GLU A 486 16.81 6.09 13.68
C GLU A 486 17.97 5.07 13.67
N ASN A 487 19.23 5.53 13.68
CA ASN A 487 20.38 4.66 13.60
C ASN A 487 20.71 4.02 14.95
N ASN A 488 21.08 2.74 14.91
CA ASN A 488 21.65 2.07 16.07
C ASN A 488 23.12 2.47 16.28
N CYS A 489 23.63 2.25 17.49
CA CYS A 489 24.99 2.67 17.89
C CYS A 489 26.07 2.12 16.94
N ASN A 490 25.96 0.87 16.50
CA ASN A 490 26.98 0.22 15.66
C ASN A 490 27.02 0.73 14.22
N GLN A 491 25.95 1.36 13.73
CA GLN A 491 25.94 2.01 12.42
C GLN A 491 26.81 3.27 12.40
N CYS A 492 26.95 3.94 13.54
CA CYS A 492 27.83 5.10 13.68
C CYS A 492 29.18 4.72 14.30
N HIS A 493 29.22 3.76 15.23
CA HIS A 493 30.41 3.27 15.90
C HIS A 493 30.93 1.97 15.25
N TRP A 494 31.18 2.05 13.94
CA TRP A 494 31.65 0.88 13.17
C TRP A 494 32.97 0.35 13.74
N GLY A 495 33.08 -0.98 13.81
CA GLY A 495 34.26 -1.64 14.38
C GLY A 495 34.46 -1.40 15.88
N GLY A 496 33.41 -0.98 16.61
CA GLY A 496 33.48 -0.74 18.06
C GLY A 496 34.22 0.53 18.45
N LYS A 497 34.39 1.49 17.54
CA LYS A 497 35.06 2.76 17.83
C LYS A 497 34.07 3.79 18.37
N TYR A 498 34.16 4.08 19.66
CA TYR A 498 33.27 5.02 20.36
C TYR A 498 33.82 6.45 20.48
N LYS A 499 35.10 6.68 20.15
CA LYS A 499 35.76 8.00 20.18
C LYS A 499 36.27 8.40 18.80
N PHE A 500 35.85 9.58 18.31
CA PHE A 500 36.33 10.21 17.06
C PHE A 500 37.10 11.50 17.36
N GLU A 501 38.23 11.73 16.69
CA GLU A 501 39.05 12.95 16.87
C GLU A 501 38.42 14.19 16.20
N LYS A 502 37.84 14.02 15.01
CA LYS A 502 37.08 15.04 14.27
C LYS A 502 35.90 14.35 13.58
N LEU A 503 34.73 14.96 13.63
CA LEU A 503 33.50 14.43 13.05
C LEU A 503 32.85 15.48 12.16
N ASN A 504 32.75 15.20 10.87
CA ASN A 504 32.04 15.99 9.86
C ASN A 504 31.21 15.06 8.96
N CYS A 505 30.35 15.60 8.10
CA CYS A 505 29.50 14.81 7.21
C CYS A 505 30.31 13.79 6.38
N SER A 506 31.41 14.24 5.78
CA SER A 506 32.30 13.40 4.96
C SER A 506 33.10 12.34 5.72
N THR A 507 33.09 12.38 7.06
CA THR A 507 33.74 11.34 7.89
C THR A 507 32.97 10.03 7.83
N CYS A 508 31.66 10.10 7.57
CA CYS A 508 30.78 8.95 7.53
C CYS A 508 30.09 8.78 6.16
N HIS A 509 29.78 9.88 5.48
CA HIS A 509 29.08 9.86 4.20
C HIS A 509 30.06 10.07 3.05
N ILE A 510 29.89 9.28 1.99
CA ILE A 510 30.70 9.40 0.77
C ILE A 510 30.24 10.65 0.03
N ASP A 511 31.20 11.52 -0.34
CA ASP A 511 30.92 12.64 -1.22
C ASP A 511 30.81 12.16 -2.68
N VAL A 512 29.57 11.99 -3.15
CA VAL A 512 29.26 11.60 -4.53
C VAL A 512 29.62 12.68 -5.56
N HIS A 513 29.87 13.90 -5.13
CA HIS A 513 30.25 15.03 -5.99
C HIS A 513 31.77 15.10 -6.22
N ASN A 514 32.54 14.20 -5.62
CA ASN A 514 34.00 14.14 -5.76
C ASN A 514 34.70 15.48 -5.46
N GLY A 515 34.22 16.22 -4.45
CA GLY A 515 34.80 17.48 -4.00
C GLY A 515 34.37 18.72 -4.78
N ALA A 516 33.48 18.60 -5.78
CA ALA A 516 33.07 19.71 -6.63
C ALA A 516 32.38 20.88 -5.88
N HIS A 517 31.85 20.64 -4.67
CA HIS A 517 31.04 21.61 -3.93
C HIS A 517 31.58 21.93 -2.51
N GLY A 518 32.82 21.56 -2.20
CA GLY A 518 33.41 21.81 -0.88
C GLY A 518 32.87 20.90 0.23
N LYS A 519 33.14 21.25 1.50
CA LYS A 519 32.83 20.41 2.69
C LYS A 519 31.61 20.89 3.51
N GLU A 520 30.96 21.96 3.08
CA GLU A 520 29.79 22.58 3.73
C GLU A 520 28.50 21.89 3.26
N CYS A 521 28.41 20.58 3.49
CA CYS A 521 27.33 19.74 2.98
C CYS A 521 25.94 20.17 3.50
N ASP A 522 25.90 20.77 4.69
CA ASP A 522 24.70 21.24 5.39
C ASP A 522 24.00 22.44 4.73
N ARG A 523 24.64 23.08 3.74
CA ARG A 523 24.01 24.14 2.94
C ARG A 523 22.94 23.62 1.99
N CYS A 524 23.07 22.36 1.55
CA CYS A 524 22.17 21.75 0.58
C CYS A 524 21.51 20.47 1.11
N HIS A 525 22.20 19.73 1.97
CA HIS A 525 21.72 18.50 2.60
C HIS A 525 21.37 18.74 4.06
N THR A 526 20.46 17.96 4.62
CA THR A 526 20.08 18.07 6.03
C THR A 526 20.27 16.74 6.73
N THR A 527 20.23 16.74 8.07
CA THR A 527 20.26 15.48 8.83
C THR A 527 19.00 14.63 8.59
N SER A 528 17.96 15.18 7.98
CA SER A 528 16.76 14.43 7.57
C SER A 528 16.89 13.72 6.22
N GLY A 529 17.92 14.04 5.42
CA GLY A 529 18.15 13.41 4.11
C GLY A 529 19.22 14.10 3.26
N PHE A 530 19.84 13.32 2.37
CA PHE A 530 20.75 13.81 1.32
C PHE A 530 20.01 14.21 0.03
N ASP A 531 18.70 14.02 -0.01
CA ASP A 531 17.88 14.61 -1.04
C ASP A 531 18.06 16.13 -0.97
N MET A 532 18.42 16.71 -2.11
CA MET A 532 18.56 18.15 -2.23
C MET A 532 17.21 18.77 -1.82
N LYS A 533 17.22 19.78 -0.95
CA LYS A 533 16.00 20.51 -0.60
C LYS A 533 15.21 20.84 -1.88
N GLU A 534 13.90 20.60 -1.87
CA GLU A 534 13.01 21.30 -2.80
C GLU A 534 13.31 22.79 -2.69
N GLY A 535 13.52 23.47 -3.83
CA GLY A 535 13.82 24.91 -3.85
C GLY A 535 15.15 25.33 -4.48
N PHE A 536 15.57 24.73 -5.60
CA PHE A 536 16.65 25.31 -6.44
C PHE A 536 16.32 26.72 -6.97
N HIS A 537 15.06 27.12 -6.86
CA HIS A 537 14.49 28.33 -7.42
C HIS A 537 14.00 29.33 -6.37
N GLU A 538 14.40 29.21 -5.10
CA GLU A 538 13.97 30.14 -4.04
C GLU A 538 14.93 31.32 -3.81
N PHE A 539 16.02 31.38 -4.58
CA PHE A 539 17.10 32.35 -4.38
C PHE A 539 17.35 33.19 -5.65
N GLY A 540 17.36 34.51 -5.52
CA GLY A 540 17.71 35.47 -6.59
C GLY A 540 16.64 35.63 -7.69
N GLU A 541 17.06 36.04 -8.89
CA GLU A 541 16.19 36.26 -10.08
C GLU A 541 15.50 34.97 -10.59
N TYR A 542 15.88 33.82 -10.05
CA TYR A 542 15.34 32.49 -10.37
C TYR A 542 14.21 32.05 -9.44
N ARG A 543 13.80 32.98 -8.57
CA ARG A 543 12.50 33.13 -7.92
C ARG A 543 11.30 32.46 -8.60
N LEU A 544 11.02 31.15 -8.54
CA LEU A 544 9.75 30.66 -9.11
C LEU A 544 8.59 31.03 -8.18
N GLU A 545 7.64 31.83 -8.68
CA GLU A 545 6.47 32.28 -7.91
C GLU A 545 5.15 32.00 -8.66
N GLY A 546 4.08 31.82 -7.91
CA GLY A 546 2.73 31.74 -8.46
C GLY A 546 2.53 30.44 -9.24
N VAL A 547 2.04 30.49 -10.48
CA VAL A 547 1.75 29.25 -11.22
C VAL A 547 3.01 28.44 -11.52
N HIS A 548 4.19 29.06 -11.56
CA HIS A 548 5.45 28.37 -11.84
C HIS A 548 5.97 27.55 -10.66
N ASP A 549 5.58 27.89 -9.42
CA ASP A 549 5.92 27.10 -8.22
C ASP A 549 5.12 25.79 -8.10
N GLN A 550 4.08 25.64 -8.92
CA GLN A 550 3.19 24.46 -8.95
C GLN A 550 3.48 23.51 -10.12
N LEU A 551 4.42 23.85 -11.02
CA LEU A 551 4.73 23.04 -12.19
C LEU A 551 5.65 21.87 -11.83
N GLU A 552 5.37 20.70 -12.42
CA GLU A 552 6.26 19.56 -12.28
C GLU A 552 7.64 19.86 -12.88
N CYS A 553 8.73 19.46 -12.22
CA CYS A 553 10.11 19.77 -12.63
C CYS A 553 10.43 19.42 -14.09
N LYS A 554 9.80 18.35 -14.62
CA LYS A 554 10.00 17.87 -15.99
C LYS A 554 9.47 18.81 -17.08
N VAL A 555 8.62 19.78 -16.70
CA VAL A 555 8.10 20.82 -17.58
C VAL A 555 9.24 21.74 -18.03
N CYS A 556 10.22 21.97 -17.16
CA CYS A 556 11.36 22.86 -17.42
C CYS A 556 12.68 22.10 -17.62
N HIS A 557 12.81 20.90 -17.04
CA HIS A 557 14.03 20.09 -17.09
C HIS A 557 13.83 18.78 -17.87
N SER A 558 14.66 18.55 -18.88
CA SER A 558 14.63 17.31 -19.66
C SER A 558 15.28 16.15 -18.89
N PRO A 559 14.68 14.94 -18.86
CA PRO A 559 15.18 13.80 -18.09
C PRO A 559 16.48 13.16 -18.62
N ARG A 560 17.04 13.66 -19.73
CA ARG A 560 18.27 13.11 -20.36
C ARG A 560 19.49 14.04 -20.31
N GLU A 561 19.35 15.22 -19.72
CA GLU A 561 20.44 16.20 -19.61
C GLU A 561 20.67 16.54 -18.13
N PRO A 562 21.92 16.84 -17.70
CA PRO A 562 22.16 17.48 -16.41
C PRO A 562 21.33 18.77 -16.31
N VAL A 563 20.82 19.10 -15.12
CA VAL A 563 20.15 20.39 -14.87
C VAL A 563 21.17 21.51 -15.10
N ARG A 564 21.25 21.99 -16.33
CA ARG A 564 22.01 23.19 -16.71
C ARG A 564 21.11 24.40 -16.51
N PRO A 565 21.67 25.58 -16.19
CA PRO A 565 20.92 26.82 -16.31
C PRO A 565 20.48 26.99 -17.78
N ASN A 566 19.20 26.73 -18.06
CA ASN A 566 18.55 27.04 -19.33
C ASN A 566 18.55 28.58 -19.47
N PRO A 567 18.72 29.18 -20.67
CA PRO A 567 18.65 30.64 -20.84
C PRO A 567 17.46 31.24 -20.09
N THR A 568 17.79 32.29 -19.34
CA THR A 568 17.08 32.77 -18.16
C THR A 568 16.02 33.81 -18.48
N ALA A 569 15.71 33.97 -19.77
CA ALA A 569 14.73 34.92 -20.26
C ALA A 569 13.36 34.26 -20.38
N CYS A 570 12.29 34.99 -20.04
CA CYS A 570 10.91 34.52 -20.18
C CYS A 570 10.63 34.00 -21.60
N ALA A 571 11.17 34.68 -22.61
CA ALA A 571 11.04 34.35 -24.04
C ALA A 571 11.69 33.01 -24.44
N SER A 572 12.54 32.42 -23.61
CA SER A 572 13.14 31.11 -23.86
C SER A 572 12.16 29.95 -23.65
N CYS A 573 11.06 30.19 -22.92
CA CYS A 573 10.01 29.19 -22.70
C CYS A 573 8.62 29.69 -23.13
N HIS A 574 8.36 31.00 -23.01
CA HIS A 574 7.08 31.61 -23.37
C HIS A 574 7.15 32.28 -24.74
N GLN A 575 6.12 32.09 -25.55
CA GLN A 575 6.00 32.77 -26.83
C GLN A 575 5.51 34.21 -26.61
N ASP A 576 6.21 35.21 -27.15
CA ASP A 576 5.81 36.61 -27.04
C ASP A 576 4.54 36.91 -27.86
N PRO A 577 3.40 37.24 -27.22
CA PRO A 577 2.18 37.60 -27.92
C PRO A 577 2.26 38.99 -28.57
N HIS A 578 3.22 39.83 -28.23
CA HIS A 578 3.40 41.17 -28.80
C HIS A 578 4.18 41.15 -30.13
N MET A 579 4.67 39.99 -30.56
CA MET A 579 5.40 39.80 -31.83
C MET A 579 6.67 40.67 -31.93
N GLY A 580 7.34 40.91 -30.80
CA GLY A 580 8.58 41.70 -30.72
C GLY A 580 8.38 43.22 -30.80
N SER A 581 7.14 43.72 -30.68
CA SER A 581 6.87 45.16 -30.67
C SER A 581 7.22 45.86 -29.34
N LEU A 582 7.58 45.08 -28.32
CA LEU A 582 7.98 45.52 -26.98
C LEU A 582 9.34 44.91 -26.59
N SER A 583 9.94 45.39 -25.49
CA SER A 583 11.22 44.90 -24.98
C SER A 583 11.11 43.43 -24.51
N ASN A 584 12.25 42.73 -24.42
CA ASN A 584 12.32 41.38 -23.84
C ASN A 584 12.25 41.36 -22.30
N SER A 585 12.05 42.53 -21.66
CA SER A 585 11.91 42.66 -20.21
C SER A 585 10.46 42.42 -19.79
N CYS A 586 9.97 41.19 -19.94
CA CYS A 586 8.57 40.85 -19.70
C CYS A 586 8.10 41.22 -18.26
N TYR A 587 9.02 41.21 -17.29
CA TYR A 587 8.76 41.53 -15.88
C TYR A 587 8.40 43.01 -15.62
N GLU A 588 8.60 43.91 -16.59
CA GLU A 588 8.16 45.31 -16.48
C GLU A 588 6.62 45.42 -16.49
N CYS A 589 5.96 44.45 -17.11
CA CYS A 589 4.51 44.47 -17.35
C CYS A 589 3.79 43.21 -16.82
N HIS A 590 4.45 42.06 -16.79
CA HIS A 590 3.87 40.79 -16.40
C HIS A 590 4.54 40.24 -15.16
N THR A 591 3.80 39.46 -14.37
CA THR A 591 4.33 38.81 -13.17
C THR A 591 4.33 37.30 -13.34
N GLN A 592 5.12 36.60 -12.53
CA GLN A 592 5.10 35.13 -12.49
C GLN A 592 3.78 34.56 -11.92
N ILE A 593 3.01 35.39 -11.22
CA ILE A 593 1.73 35.04 -10.61
C ILE A 593 0.59 35.10 -11.64
N SER A 594 0.55 36.16 -12.46
CA SER A 594 -0.42 36.30 -13.54
C SER A 594 0.14 37.12 -14.71
N TRP A 595 -0.20 36.67 -15.92
CA TRP A 595 0.07 37.37 -17.18
C TRP A 595 -0.96 38.48 -17.49
N ASN A 596 -2.20 38.36 -16.99
CA ASN A 596 -3.28 39.32 -17.24
C ASN A 596 -4.13 39.48 -15.96
N PRO A 597 -4.40 40.71 -15.48
CA PRO A 597 -4.01 42.02 -16.02
C PRO A 597 -2.52 42.31 -15.94
N THR A 598 -2.03 43.13 -16.87
CA THR A 598 -0.67 43.69 -16.85
C THR A 598 -0.54 44.68 -15.70
N THR A 599 0.66 44.79 -15.11
CA THR A 599 1.02 45.85 -14.15
C THR A 599 1.36 47.16 -14.84
N PHE A 600 1.36 47.18 -16.18
CA PHE A 600 1.68 48.36 -16.97
C PHE A 600 0.75 49.53 -16.66
N ARG A 601 1.37 50.68 -16.46
CA ARG A 601 0.72 51.93 -16.07
C ARG A 601 0.78 52.93 -17.21
N HIS A 602 -0.35 53.14 -17.88
CA HIS A 602 -0.46 54.06 -19.03
C HIS A 602 -0.12 55.51 -18.69
N ASP A 603 -0.27 55.91 -17.43
CA ASP A 603 0.10 57.25 -16.97
C ASP A 603 1.60 57.55 -17.05
N GLN A 604 2.42 56.53 -17.32
CA GLN A 604 3.86 56.69 -17.56
C GLN A 604 4.20 56.98 -19.02
N THR A 605 3.26 56.83 -19.95
CA THR A 605 3.51 57.03 -21.40
C THR A 605 3.21 58.45 -21.87
N GLY A 606 2.82 59.35 -20.96
CA GLY A 606 2.33 60.69 -21.30
C GLY A 606 0.89 60.71 -21.84
N PHE A 607 0.19 59.58 -21.84
CA PHE A 607 -1.20 59.47 -22.24
C PHE A 607 -2.02 58.75 -21.16
N ASP A 608 -2.56 59.53 -20.25
CA ASP A 608 -3.33 59.04 -19.10
C ASP A 608 -4.71 58.53 -19.54
N LEU A 609 -4.93 57.22 -19.41
CA LEU A 609 -6.25 56.62 -19.65
C LEU A 609 -7.25 57.08 -18.58
N THR A 610 -8.07 58.05 -18.95
CA THR A 610 -9.12 58.63 -18.11
C THR A 610 -10.50 58.40 -18.73
N GLY A 611 -11.56 58.51 -17.94
CA GLY A 611 -12.93 58.32 -18.43
C GLY A 611 -13.20 56.93 -18.99
N ALA A 612 -13.94 56.89 -20.10
CA ALA A 612 -14.28 55.64 -20.78
C ALA A 612 -13.04 54.91 -21.34
N HIS A 613 -11.96 55.63 -21.67
CA HIS A 613 -10.73 55.03 -22.21
C HIS A 613 -10.02 54.10 -21.24
N ARG A 614 -10.31 54.20 -19.92
CA ARG A 614 -9.76 53.30 -18.89
C ARG A 614 -10.22 51.84 -19.03
N PHE A 615 -11.32 51.59 -19.71
CA PHE A 615 -11.93 50.27 -19.83
C PHE A 615 -11.81 49.66 -21.23
N LEU A 616 -11.08 50.32 -22.13
CA LEU A 616 -10.88 49.81 -23.49
C LEU A 616 -9.78 48.74 -23.50
N ASP A 617 -10.00 47.68 -24.26
CA ASP A 617 -8.95 46.71 -24.58
C ASP A 617 -7.79 47.40 -25.31
N CYS A 618 -6.56 46.98 -25.02
CA CYS A 618 -5.35 47.57 -25.59
C CYS A 618 -5.38 47.64 -27.12
N ASN A 619 -5.97 46.63 -27.77
CA ASN A 619 -6.04 46.54 -29.24
C ASN A 619 -6.99 47.58 -29.88
N ASN A 620 -7.86 48.23 -29.08
CA ASN A 620 -8.74 49.30 -29.58
C ASN A 620 -7.96 50.59 -29.88
N CYS A 621 -6.80 50.76 -29.25
CA CYS A 621 -5.87 51.85 -29.55
C CYS A 621 -4.64 51.30 -30.29
N HIS A 622 -4.05 50.22 -29.80
CA HIS A 622 -2.86 49.57 -30.36
C HIS A 622 -3.20 48.57 -31.48
N PHE A 623 -3.62 49.11 -32.62
CA PHE A 623 -3.94 48.31 -33.80
C PHE A 623 -2.77 47.40 -34.21
N ASN A 624 -3.08 46.15 -34.58
CA ASN A 624 -2.08 45.13 -34.96
C ASN A 624 -0.97 44.90 -33.91
N ARG A 625 -1.22 45.21 -32.63
CA ARG A 625 -0.26 45.05 -31.52
C ARG A 625 0.99 45.92 -31.67
N ILE A 626 0.83 47.12 -32.27
CA ILE A 626 1.87 48.15 -32.35
C ILE A 626 1.70 49.10 -31.16
N PHE A 627 2.65 49.06 -30.22
CA PHE A 627 2.54 49.77 -28.94
C PHE A 627 3.25 51.13 -28.87
N GLY A 628 3.93 51.55 -29.94
CA GLY A 628 4.65 52.84 -30.00
C GLY A 628 4.12 53.76 -31.09
N GLY A 629 4.27 55.08 -30.87
CA GLY A 629 4.08 56.11 -31.90
C GLY A 629 2.62 56.46 -32.25
N ILE A 630 1.66 56.13 -31.37
CA ILE A 630 0.27 56.55 -31.53
C ILE A 630 0.14 58.01 -31.09
N PRO A 631 -0.35 58.92 -31.95
CA PRO A 631 -0.62 60.30 -31.58
C PRO A 631 -1.66 60.39 -30.46
N SER A 632 -1.42 61.25 -29.47
CA SER A 632 -2.29 61.43 -28.29
C SER A 632 -3.43 62.42 -28.50
N GLU A 633 -3.47 63.13 -29.62
CA GLU A 633 -4.46 64.17 -29.85
C GLU A 633 -5.83 63.55 -30.16
N CYS A 634 -6.87 64.03 -29.47
CA CYS A 634 -8.21 63.45 -29.52
C CYS A 634 -8.74 63.28 -30.95
N TYR A 635 -8.44 64.26 -31.82
CA TYR A 635 -8.85 64.23 -33.22
C TYR A 635 -8.32 63.00 -33.97
N PHE A 636 -7.10 62.52 -33.72
CA PHE A 636 -6.57 61.37 -34.46
C PHE A 636 -7.37 60.08 -34.24
N CYS A 637 -7.91 59.88 -33.04
CA CYS A 637 -8.76 58.72 -32.74
C CYS A 637 -10.25 58.97 -33.04
N HIS A 638 -10.71 60.22 -32.86
CA HIS A 638 -12.12 60.59 -32.95
C HIS A 638 -12.48 61.43 -34.19
N PHE A 639 -11.65 61.47 -35.23
CA PHE A 639 -11.92 62.26 -36.43
C PHE A 639 -13.28 61.91 -37.07
N LYS A 640 -13.67 60.63 -37.04
CA LYS A 640 -14.97 60.19 -37.54
C LYS A 640 -16.12 60.80 -36.76
N ASP A 641 -16.00 60.87 -35.44
CA ASP A 641 -17.01 61.46 -34.57
C ASP A 641 -17.04 62.99 -34.75
N PHE A 642 -15.86 63.60 -34.91
CA PHE A 642 -15.71 65.03 -35.16
C PHE A 642 -16.39 65.43 -36.48
N ASP A 643 -16.08 64.73 -37.57
CA ASP A 643 -16.62 64.96 -38.92
C ASP A 643 -18.13 64.65 -39.01
N ALA A 644 -18.60 63.64 -38.27
CA ALA A 644 -20.01 63.26 -38.22
C ALA A 644 -20.90 64.24 -37.44
N SER A 645 -20.31 65.11 -36.62
CA SER A 645 -21.02 66.04 -35.73
C SER A 645 -21.23 67.43 -36.35
N LEU A 646 -21.37 67.50 -37.68
CA LEU A 646 -21.76 68.73 -38.37
C LEU A 646 -23.28 68.98 -38.22
N PRO A 647 -23.72 70.22 -37.98
CA PRO A 647 -22.97 71.49 -38.06
C PRO A 647 -22.27 71.95 -36.77
N GLN A 648 -22.34 71.18 -35.68
CA GLN A 648 -21.88 71.64 -34.35
C GLN A 648 -20.37 71.91 -34.27
N HIS A 649 -19.55 71.29 -35.13
CA HIS A 649 -18.09 71.51 -35.18
C HIS A 649 -17.60 72.41 -36.34
N VAL A 650 -18.50 73.12 -37.04
CA VAL A 650 -18.10 74.04 -38.11
C VAL A 650 -17.23 75.18 -37.53
N GLY A 651 -15.95 75.24 -37.95
CA GLY A 651 -14.99 76.25 -37.49
C GLY A 651 -14.36 75.96 -36.12
N ALA A 652 -14.65 74.81 -35.50
CA ALA A 652 -14.05 74.41 -34.24
C ALA A 652 -12.58 73.97 -34.44
N PRO A 653 -11.66 74.30 -33.51
CA PRO A 653 -10.28 73.85 -33.58
C PRO A 653 -10.19 72.33 -33.30
N THR A 654 -9.15 71.67 -33.81
CA THR A 654 -8.85 70.25 -33.54
C THR A 654 -8.35 70.00 -32.11
N THR A 655 -8.16 71.06 -31.32
CA THR A 655 -7.87 71.01 -29.89
C THR A 655 -9.16 70.84 -29.09
N CYS A 656 -9.62 69.59 -28.98
CA CYS A 656 -10.91 69.23 -28.38
C CYS A 656 -11.00 69.58 -26.89
N ASP A 657 -9.88 69.63 -26.17
CA ASP A 657 -9.79 69.74 -24.70
C ASP A 657 -10.39 71.04 -24.11
N SER A 658 -10.63 72.05 -24.97
CA SER A 658 -11.29 73.29 -24.58
C SER A 658 -12.77 73.09 -24.23
N CYS A 659 -13.42 72.08 -24.82
CA CYS A 659 -14.85 71.81 -24.66
C CYS A 659 -15.12 70.36 -24.22
N HIS A 660 -14.35 69.39 -24.73
CA HIS A 660 -14.49 67.98 -24.43
C HIS A 660 -13.44 67.53 -23.40
N PHE A 661 -13.83 66.67 -22.48
CA PHE A 661 -12.91 65.98 -21.58
C PHE A 661 -13.36 64.52 -21.46
N THR A 662 -12.46 63.63 -21.05
CA THR A 662 -12.72 62.18 -21.06
C THR A 662 -13.89 61.74 -20.17
N PHE A 663 -14.33 62.59 -19.24
CA PHE A 663 -15.46 62.35 -18.35
C PHE A 663 -16.72 63.17 -18.69
N GLY A 664 -16.73 63.96 -19.78
CA GLY A 664 -17.88 64.79 -20.12
C GLY A 664 -17.58 65.97 -21.03
N PHE A 665 -18.48 66.95 -21.01
CA PHE A 665 -18.46 68.11 -21.90
C PHE A 665 -18.67 69.41 -21.11
N ARG A 666 -17.90 70.46 -21.43
CA ARG A 666 -18.08 71.81 -20.93
C ARG A 666 -18.76 72.63 -22.02
N PRO A 667 -20.01 73.06 -21.83
CA PRO A 667 -20.62 74.02 -22.74
C PRO A 667 -19.86 75.35 -22.64
N THR A 668 -19.37 75.83 -23.78
CA THR A 668 -18.92 77.22 -23.91
C THR A 668 -20.13 78.15 -23.77
N LYS A 669 -19.95 79.29 -23.10
CA LYS A 669 -20.98 80.32 -22.94
C LYS A 669 -21.23 81.06 -24.25
#